data_AF-A0A928Z673-F1
#
_entry.id   AF-A0A928Z673-F1
#
_cell.length_a   1.000
_cell.length_b   1.000
_cell.length_c   1.000
_cell.angle_alpha   90.00
_cell.angle_beta   90.00
_cell.angle_gamma   90.00
#
_symmetry.space_group_name_H-M   'P 1'
#
loop_
_entity.id
_entity.type
_entity.pdbx_description
1 polymer ?
#
loop_
_entity_poly.entity_id
_entity_poly.type
_entity_poly.pdbx_seq_one_letter_code
_entity_poly.pdbx_strand_id
1 'polypeptide(L)'
;MLSPTEQAIQSWIERLRSQVQRDTIANWRTETADQLAINAKGHIAWEKGLKPLTLMQTLTLPSQLEDYPLAGLTARLALTWWAEAAQVFVNGELVQEGDLFDHSVRLVLSREAKAGETFEVVVKLISPGHDDGALMRSRLIFEADFEADYTQIDPGFVADEVAVIEGYLKAFEPEGLVAFLAVLQEVLPSGESPQLVKLATLRDRLTPYSYRIKQHTISLLGHAHLDMAWLWTVADTWKAAERTFDSVLSLQKDFPEMVFCHTTPLLYDWMEQYRPDLFTVIKQQIEAGQWEALGGMWVEPELNLVDAESIVRQILYGQQYYQTKFGFTSRIAWLPDTFGFCWQLPQLLKQGGMDYFVTQKLRWNDTTRYPHERFNWQAPDGTVILSFMSPPIGEGIDPIKLSDYCWEWTQRTGGDRHPMWLPGMGDHGGGPTRDMLEIVRRWQTSPFFPELVFESAAAYLARWDTAVAPSLQPENLAESSPAVPGLEAEPDCAEVIHSQLALPTHHRDIYLELHRGCYTVHADQKAFNRDSQNALYSAELWSSIAALLLNRAYPKQKLETAWKQVLLNQFHDILPGSSITAVYDEANPAWQAAIQTGNRLTQQALKALFTAIDKPAPPVPNATPIVVFNALNWRRSALARVAHPNIEQTEHPCLWKIYPQDHPDDLTKFIPAYVEPDAKAWENVWVEFPVNDMPACGYRLYWLVTETQPFDQAGPSEGEYTIENEFLKVEIDINSGDIVQLWDKHNQRDVFADYANQIELFQDAGQYWDAWNIDPEYEQYPLPPSQHFDVVRMESLYIQELWAVGQGGSRGYVLEAGCPWLTIKAQLKGDERHVMQKACFPLNLEADYATYETAAGAITRTTRPQTIAEKVQWEVPGLRWADMTHTDGSYGVSILSDRKHGYDHTPNQIRLTLLRGTEWPDPEADKGSHHFSYAIYPHTGSWKTANTVQKAREMSQPLQSIIGVPMTAPAIGTLPAEGTFLEMNAQNLVLMTLKQSEANPQTYILRCYESQGETAIFNPTGLLLKSRQLGDRLNLLEQPQAGERQFTPWQIASFQI
;
A
#
# COMPACT_ATOMS: atom_id res chain seq x y z
N MET A 1 10.70 21.93 29.36
CA MET A 1 11.23 23.27 29.68
C MET A 1 12.72 23.13 29.87
N LEU A 2 13.53 23.95 29.20
CA LEU A 2 14.99 23.92 29.30
C LEU A 2 15.46 24.30 30.71
N SER A 3 16.47 23.62 31.21
CA SER A 3 17.21 23.97 32.41
C SER A 3 17.93 25.32 32.26
N PRO A 4 18.30 26.01 33.37
CA PRO A 4 19.03 27.27 33.31
C PRO A 4 20.36 27.18 32.53
N THR A 5 21.05 26.03 32.62
CA THR A 5 22.29 25.77 31.88
C THR A 5 22.02 25.72 30.37
N GLU A 6 21.01 24.98 29.94
CA GLU A 6 20.64 24.88 28.53
C GLU A 6 20.17 26.23 27.97
N GLN A 7 19.39 27.01 28.75
CA GLN A 7 18.99 28.36 28.35
C GLN A 7 20.20 29.28 28.13
N ALA A 8 21.23 29.17 28.96
CA ALA A 8 22.45 29.93 28.82
C ALA A 8 23.27 29.52 27.58
N ILE A 9 23.34 28.21 27.27
CA ILE A 9 23.98 27.69 26.05
C ILE A 9 23.20 28.14 24.79
N GLN A 10 21.87 28.08 24.82
CA GLN A 10 21.05 28.55 23.70
C GLN A 10 21.20 30.05 23.45
N SER A 11 21.27 30.85 24.52
CA SER A 11 21.59 32.29 24.41
C SER A 11 22.95 32.52 23.74
N TRP A 12 23.92 31.63 23.97
CA TRP A 12 25.23 31.63 23.34
C TRP A 12 25.16 31.37 21.83
N ILE A 13 24.42 30.32 21.45
CA ILE A 13 24.21 29.92 20.05
C ILE A 13 23.52 31.04 19.27
N GLU A 14 22.42 31.59 19.80
CA GLU A 14 21.67 32.68 19.16
C GLU A 14 22.53 33.91 18.93
N ARG A 15 23.36 34.26 19.92
CA ARG A 15 24.28 35.39 19.84
C ARG A 15 25.27 35.23 18.70
N LEU A 16 25.91 34.07 18.56
CA LEU A 16 26.85 33.79 17.48
C LEU A 16 26.16 33.83 16.11
N ARG A 17 24.98 33.21 15.97
CA ARG A 17 24.18 33.24 14.72
C ARG A 17 23.82 34.67 14.33
N SER A 18 23.41 35.50 15.29
CA SER A 18 22.96 36.88 15.04
C SER A 18 24.01 37.80 14.40
N GLN A 19 25.30 37.44 14.50
CA GLN A 19 26.39 38.22 13.92
C GLN A 19 26.44 38.12 12.40
N VAL A 20 26.13 36.94 11.87
CA VAL A 20 26.24 36.61 10.45
C VAL A 20 24.89 36.30 9.81
N GLN A 21 23.79 36.43 10.57
CA GLN A 21 22.44 36.22 10.05
C GLN A 21 21.58 37.44 10.34
N ARG A 22 20.83 37.88 9.32
CA ARG A 22 19.85 38.97 9.44
C ARG A 22 18.50 38.48 8.92
N ASP A 23 17.48 38.58 9.76
CA ASP A 23 16.10 38.37 9.31
C ASP A 23 15.68 39.51 8.38
N THR A 24 15.11 39.15 7.24
CA THR A 24 14.67 40.12 6.23
C THR A 24 13.19 40.02 5.92
N ILE A 25 12.42 39.21 6.64
CA ILE A 25 11.01 38.97 6.32
C ILE A 25 10.16 40.24 6.38
N ALA A 26 10.49 41.18 7.27
CA ALA A 26 9.78 42.45 7.41
C ALA A 26 10.05 43.46 6.28
N ASN A 27 11.02 43.20 5.40
CA ASN A 27 11.45 44.14 4.36
C ASN A 27 10.79 43.87 3.00
N TRP A 28 10.00 42.80 2.88
CA TRP A 28 9.26 42.48 1.65
C TRP A 28 8.07 43.42 1.46
N ARG A 29 7.87 43.83 0.21
CA ARG A 29 6.76 44.66 -0.25
C ARG A 29 6.07 44.05 -1.46
N THR A 30 4.88 44.53 -1.80
CA THR A 30 4.22 44.27 -3.09
C THR A 30 4.24 45.54 -3.94
N GLU A 31 3.76 45.49 -5.18
CA GLU A 31 3.59 46.70 -6.01
C GLU A 31 2.65 47.75 -5.38
N THR A 32 1.74 47.33 -4.50
CA THR A 32 0.68 48.20 -3.95
C THR A 32 0.82 48.47 -2.44
N ALA A 33 1.70 47.75 -1.73
CA ALA A 33 1.89 47.89 -0.29
C ALA A 33 3.38 47.81 0.07
N ASP A 34 3.88 48.88 0.70
CA ASP A 34 5.27 49.01 1.16
C ASP A 34 5.57 48.24 2.46
N GLN A 35 4.55 47.82 3.21
CA GLN A 35 4.66 47.00 4.41
C GLN A 35 3.56 45.94 4.42
N LEU A 36 3.94 44.70 4.76
CA LEU A 36 3.03 43.56 4.80
C LEU A 36 2.78 43.11 6.25
N ALA A 37 1.58 42.58 6.50
CA ALA A 37 1.24 42.03 7.80
C ALA A 37 1.98 40.71 8.01
N ILE A 38 2.67 40.60 9.14
CA ILE A 38 3.30 39.37 9.59
C ILE A 38 2.41 38.75 10.66
N ASN A 39 2.01 37.49 10.46
CA ASN A 39 1.13 36.81 11.42
C ASN A 39 1.88 36.41 12.71
N ALA A 40 1.16 35.85 13.69
CA ALA A 40 1.75 35.44 14.97
C ALA A 40 2.82 34.34 14.84
N LYS A 41 2.88 33.62 13.71
CA LYS A 41 3.93 32.63 13.40
C LYS A 41 5.17 33.26 12.74
N GLY A 42 5.16 34.57 12.48
CA GLY A 42 6.26 35.25 11.80
C GLY A 42 6.18 35.17 10.27
N HIS A 43 5.06 34.73 9.69
CA HIS A 43 4.95 34.54 8.24
C HIS A 43 4.24 35.70 7.55
N ILE A 44 4.59 35.95 6.28
CA ILE A 44 3.75 36.71 5.35
C ILE A 44 2.77 35.71 4.74
N ALA A 45 1.54 35.68 5.25
CA ALA A 45 0.50 34.77 4.78
C ALA A 45 -0.49 35.47 3.83
N TRP A 46 -1.04 34.72 2.88
CA TRP A 46 -2.09 35.21 1.98
C TRP A 46 -3.12 34.12 1.68
N GLU A 47 -4.30 34.56 1.25
CA GLU A 47 -5.48 33.71 1.08
C GLU A 47 -5.24 32.55 0.10
N LYS A 48 -5.74 31.36 0.47
CA LYS A 48 -5.76 30.16 -0.35
C LYS A 48 -6.56 30.27 -1.66
N GLY A 49 -6.47 29.23 -2.49
CA GLY A 49 -7.23 29.09 -3.73
C GLY A 49 -6.48 29.58 -4.97
N LEU A 50 -5.23 29.15 -5.12
CA LEU A 50 -4.35 29.46 -6.26
C LEU A 50 -4.16 30.97 -6.51
N LYS A 51 -4.09 31.76 -5.42
CA LYS A 51 -3.92 33.21 -5.48
C LYS A 51 -2.46 33.58 -5.67
N PRO A 52 -2.13 34.39 -6.68
CA PRO A 52 -0.76 34.85 -6.89
C PRO A 52 -0.39 35.97 -5.89
N LEU A 53 0.85 35.94 -5.41
CA LEU A 53 1.48 37.00 -4.63
C LEU A 53 2.88 37.26 -5.19
N THR A 54 3.16 38.52 -5.55
CA THR A 54 4.50 38.96 -5.95
C THR A 54 5.10 39.80 -4.84
N LEU A 55 6.17 39.29 -4.24
CA LEU A 55 6.96 39.95 -3.22
C LEU A 55 8.24 40.52 -3.84
N MET A 56 8.60 41.73 -3.46
CA MET A 56 9.80 42.42 -3.94
C MET A 56 10.59 42.95 -2.76
N GLN A 57 11.91 42.89 -2.87
CA GLN A 57 12.81 43.45 -1.86
C GLN A 57 14.14 43.86 -2.51
N THR A 58 14.71 44.96 -2.05
CA THR A 58 16.09 45.33 -2.37
C THR A 58 16.96 44.99 -1.17
N LEU A 59 17.89 44.06 -1.34
CA LEU A 59 18.88 43.70 -0.33
C LEU A 59 20.14 44.53 -0.53
N THR A 60 20.67 45.11 0.53
CA THR A 60 21.97 45.79 0.51
C THR A 60 22.89 45.13 1.52
N LEU A 61 24.06 44.67 1.08
CA LEU A 61 25.03 44.06 1.97
C LEU A 61 25.59 45.12 2.93
N PRO A 62 25.65 44.83 4.24
CA PRO A 62 26.09 45.80 5.23
C PRO A 62 27.58 46.15 5.04
N SER A 63 28.00 47.30 5.57
CA SER A 63 29.42 47.69 5.54
C SER A 63 30.31 46.79 6.42
N GLN A 64 29.74 46.21 7.49
CA GLN A 64 30.38 45.27 8.42
C GLN A 64 29.32 44.40 9.11
N LEU A 65 29.69 43.20 9.60
CA LEU A 65 28.81 42.28 10.33
C LEU A 65 29.05 42.40 11.84
N GLU A 66 28.51 43.46 12.45
CA GLU A 66 28.89 43.86 13.82
C GLU A 66 30.41 44.06 13.93
N ASP A 67 31.13 43.12 14.54
CA ASP A 67 32.59 43.14 14.69
C ASP A 67 33.32 42.09 13.82
N TYR A 68 32.59 41.42 12.92
CA TYR A 68 33.13 40.39 12.03
C TYR A 68 33.28 40.92 10.58
N PRO A 69 34.41 40.66 9.89
CA PRO A 69 34.66 41.18 8.54
C PRO A 69 33.80 40.46 7.47
N LEU A 70 33.33 41.20 6.47
CA LEU A 70 32.66 40.61 5.29
C LEU A 70 33.64 39.87 4.35
N ALA A 71 34.92 40.22 4.39
CA ALA A 71 35.91 39.68 3.45
C ALA A 71 36.02 38.15 3.56
N GLY A 72 35.94 37.47 2.41
CA GLY A 72 35.97 36.00 2.32
C GLY A 72 34.64 35.31 2.66
N LEU A 73 33.58 36.06 2.95
CA LEU A 73 32.25 35.48 3.17
C LEU A 73 31.43 35.46 1.88
N THR A 74 30.68 34.37 1.69
CA THR A 74 29.57 34.28 0.75
C THR A 74 28.30 34.81 1.40
N ALA A 75 27.58 35.68 0.70
CA ALA A 75 26.24 36.13 1.08
C ALA A 75 25.17 35.24 0.43
N ARG A 76 24.30 34.65 1.25
CA ARG A 76 23.20 33.79 0.81
C ARG A 76 21.84 34.29 1.31
N LEU A 77 20.80 34.12 0.51
CA LEU A 77 19.41 34.37 0.91
C LEU A 77 18.71 33.03 1.14
N ALA A 78 18.41 32.72 2.40
CA ALA A 78 17.60 31.57 2.76
C ALA A 78 16.12 31.92 2.73
N LEU A 79 15.36 31.19 1.92
CA LEU A 79 13.91 31.34 1.79
C LEU A 79 13.23 30.02 2.15
N THR A 80 12.05 30.12 2.75
CA THR A 80 11.13 28.99 2.92
C THR A 80 9.73 29.49 2.65
N TRP A 81 8.99 28.81 1.79
CA TRP A 81 7.63 29.14 1.42
C TRP A 81 6.68 27.96 1.66
N TRP A 82 5.40 28.25 1.59
CA TRP A 82 4.30 27.31 1.49
C TRP A 82 3.43 27.83 0.35
N ALA A 83 3.68 27.31 -0.85
CA ALA A 83 3.11 27.81 -2.10
C ALA A 83 3.03 26.68 -3.11
N GLU A 84 1.92 26.61 -3.86
CA GLU A 84 1.72 25.69 -4.99
C GLU A 84 2.84 25.81 -6.02
N ALA A 85 3.30 27.04 -6.25
CA ALA A 85 4.43 27.34 -7.11
C ALA A 85 5.17 28.57 -6.58
N ALA A 86 6.49 28.53 -6.67
CA ALA A 86 7.38 29.61 -6.31
C ALA A 86 8.41 29.83 -7.42
N GLN A 87 8.66 31.09 -7.75
CA GLN A 87 9.73 31.51 -8.64
C GLN A 87 10.51 32.65 -7.99
N VAL A 88 11.83 32.52 -7.90
CA VAL A 88 12.71 33.53 -7.32
C VAL A 88 13.60 34.13 -8.40
N PHE A 89 13.52 35.45 -8.52
CA PHE A 89 14.32 36.24 -9.44
C PHE A 89 15.32 37.10 -8.66
N VAL A 90 16.57 37.15 -9.13
CA VAL A 90 17.62 38.03 -8.60
C VAL A 90 18.14 38.88 -9.75
N ASN A 91 18.09 40.21 -9.60
CA ASN A 91 18.46 41.20 -10.63
C ASN A 91 17.75 40.96 -11.98
N GLY A 92 16.50 40.48 -11.94
CA GLY A 92 15.67 40.20 -13.11
C GLY A 92 15.88 38.81 -13.75
N GLU A 93 16.86 38.02 -13.29
CA GLU A 93 17.10 36.66 -13.76
C GLU A 93 16.40 35.64 -12.86
N LEU A 94 15.73 34.64 -13.45
CA LEU A 94 15.15 33.52 -12.72
C LEU A 94 16.27 32.61 -12.21
N VAL A 95 16.41 32.48 -10.90
CA VAL A 95 17.50 31.70 -10.28
C VAL A 95 17.02 30.46 -9.54
N GLN A 96 15.73 30.38 -9.19
CA GLN A 96 15.13 29.22 -8.52
C GLN A 96 13.65 29.12 -8.87
N GLU A 97 13.18 27.88 -9.00
CA GLU A 97 11.76 27.52 -9.01
C GLU A 97 11.53 26.42 -7.97
N GLY A 98 10.31 26.30 -7.47
CA GLY A 98 9.92 25.24 -6.54
C GLY A 98 8.42 25.26 -6.26
N ASP A 99 7.96 24.42 -5.36
CA ASP A 99 6.54 24.19 -5.05
C ASP A 99 6.34 23.88 -3.55
N LEU A 100 5.29 23.15 -3.19
CA LEU A 100 5.00 22.74 -1.81
C LEU A 100 6.03 21.76 -1.24
N PHE A 101 6.70 21.00 -2.10
CA PHE A 101 7.61 19.93 -1.73
C PHE A 101 9.06 20.34 -1.97
N ASP A 102 9.32 21.20 -2.96
CA ASP A 102 10.55 22.00 -3.10
C ASP A 102 10.34 23.41 -2.54
N HIS A 103 10.30 23.52 -1.21
CA HIS A 103 9.80 24.70 -0.52
C HIS A 103 10.85 25.51 0.25
N SER A 104 12.13 25.13 0.17
CA SER A 104 13.21 25.76 0.93
C SER A 104 14.51 25.80 0.14
N VAL A 105 15.15 26.97 0.10
CA VAL A 105 16.39 27.20 -0.65
C VAL A 105 17.35 28.15 0.07
N ARG A 106 18.65 28.03 -0.21
CA ARG A 106 19.70 28.99 0.17
C ARG A 106 20.42 29.52 -1.07
N LEU A 107 19.91 30.62 -1.61
CA LEU A 107 20.40 31.22 -2.86
C LEU A 107 21.73 31.95 -2.63
N VAL A 108 22.73 31.71 -3.49
CA VAL A 108 23.96 32.50 -3.49
C VAL A 108 23.68 33.85 -4.14
N LEU A 109 23.80 34.93 -3.37
CA LEU A 109 23.72 36.30 -3.90
C LEU A 109 25.10 36.82 -4.35
N SER A 110 26.12 36.56 -3.53
CA SER A 110 27.50 36.96 -3.81
C SER A 110 28.46 35.95 -3.19
N ARG A 111 29.37 35.37 -3.98
CA ARG A 111 30.42 34.47 -3.46
C ARG A 111 31.52 35.22 -2.70
N GLU A 112 31.69 36.51 -2.99
CA GLU A 112 32.63 37.39 -2.32
C GLU A 112 31.89 38.66 -1.89
N ALA A 113 31.29 38.61 -0.70
CA ALA A 113 30.42 39.66 -0.18
C ALA A 113 31.17 41.00 -0.08
N LYS A 114 30.70 42.00 -0.83
CA LYS A 114 31.26 43.36 -0.79
C LYS A 114 30.30 44.34 -0.15
N ALA A 115 30.85 45.19 0.71
CA ALA A 115 30.10 46.25 1.39
C ALA A 115 29.33 47.12 0.39
N GLY A 116 28.02 47.26 0.61
CA GLY A 116 27.15 48.09 -0.23
C GLY A 116 26.69 47.46 -1.54
N GLU A 117 27.04 46.20 -1.86
CA GLU A 117 26.43 45.49 -2.98
C GLU A 117 24.92 45.39 -2.80
N THR A 118 24.17 45.59 -3.88
CA THR A 118 22.72 45.59 -3.88
C THR A 118 22.15 44.53 -4.80
N PHE A 119 21.11 43.84 -4.34
CA PHE A 119 20.40 42.82 -5.10
C PHE A 119 18.91 43.14 -5.12
N GLU A 120 18.31 43.16 -6.30
CA GLU A 120 16.85 43.22 -6.45
C GLU A 120 16.31 41.80 -6.47
N VAL A 121 15.54 41.43 -5.45
CA VAL A 121 14.95 40.10 -5.33
C VAL A 121 13.44 40.19 -5.50
N VAL A 122 12.91 39.36 -6.40
CA VAL A 122 11.47 39.23 -6.62
C VAL A 122 11.09 37.77 -6.43
N VAL A 123 10.11 37.51 -5.58
CA VAL A 123 9.56 36.17 -5.36
C VAL A 123 8.11 36.19 -5.82
N LYS A 124 7.78 35.35 -6.79
CA LYS A 124 6.40 35.13 -7.25
C LYS A 124 5.92 33.82 -6.64
N LEU A 125 4.81 33.87 -5.93
CA LEU A 125 4.22 32.75 -5.21
C LEU A 125 2.78 32.55 -5.67
N ILE A 126 2.31 31.31 -5.65
CA ILE A 126 0.89 30.96 -5.84
C ILE A 126 0.46 30.21 -4.58
N SER A 127 -0.60 30.64 -3.89
CA SER A 127 -1.09 29.90 -2.70
C SER A 127 -1.53 28.50 -3.10
N PRO A 128 -1.46 27.50 -2.22
CA PRO A 128 -2.12 26.22 -2.45
C PRO A 128 -3.61 26.39 -2.77
N GLY A 129 -4.18 25.39 -3.46
CA GLY A 129 -5.63 25.32 -3.66
C GLY A 129 -6.39 25.11 -2.34
N HIS A 130 -5.81 24.33 -1.42
CA HIS A 130 -6.48 23.81 -0.22
C HIS A 130 -6.15 24.57 1.07
N ASP A 131 -5.03 25.31 1.11
CA ASP A 131 -4.51 25.98 2.30
C ASP A 131 -3.92 27.38 2.00
N ASP A 132 -3.84 28.23 3.03
CA ASP A 132 -3.34 29.60 2.88
C ASP A 132 -1.85 29.59 2.51
N GLY A 133 -1.45 30.42 1.55
CA GLY A 133 -0.04 30.53 1.17
C GLY A 133 0.77 31.27 2.23
N ALA A 134 2.06 30.96 2.36
CA ALA A 134 2.94 31.68 3.27
C ALA A 134 4.39 31.81 2.76
N LEU A 135 5.01 32.98 2.93
CA LEU A 135 6.46 33.08 3.02
C LEU A 135 6.82 32.93 4.50
N MET A 136 7.42 31.79 4.83
CA MET A 136 7.66 31.36 6.21
C MET A 136 9.03 31.80 6.74
N ARG A 137 10.03 31.90 5.85
CA ARG A 137 11.38 32.30 6.21
C ARG A 137 11.98 33.20 5.13
N SER A 138 12.64 34.27 5.55
CA SER A 138 13.52 35.08 4.71
C SER A 138 14.69 35.60 5.53
N ARG A 139 15.88 35.09 5.25
CA ARG A 139 17.07 35.39 6.05
C ARG A 139 18.31 35.56 5.18
N LEU A 140 19.02 36.66 5.36
CA LEU A 140 20.34 36.88 4.77
C LEU A 140 21.40 36.25 5.68
N ILE A 141 22.19 35.34 5.14
CA ILE A 141 23.20 34.54 5.85
C ILE A 141 24.56 34.84 5.22
N PHE A 142 25.57 35.09 6.05
CA PHE A 142 26.95 35.26 5.64
C PHE A 142 27.77 34.09 6.15
N GLU A 143 28.42 33.36 5.24
CA GLU A 143 29.10 32.10 5.57
C GLU A 143 30.49 32.11 4.96
N ALA A 144 31.46 31.48 5.61
CA ALA A 144 32.78 31.33 5.00
C ALA A 144 32.67 30.56 3.68
N ASP A 145 33.33 31.04 2.63
CA ASP A 145 33.40 30.31 1.37
C ASP A 145 34.36 29.12 1.52
N PHE A 146 33.77 27.96 1.75
CA PHE A 146 34.50 26.72 1.95
C PHE A 146 35.32 26.28 0.73
N GLU A 147 34.87 26.61 -0.50
CA GLU A 147 35.61 26.27 -1.72
C GLU A 147 36.83 27.17 -1.92
N ALA A 148 36.80 28.40 -1.37
CA ALA A 148 37.88 29.36 -1.46
C ALA A 148 38.95 29.17 -0.37
N ASP A 149 38.54 28.94 0.88
CA ASP A 149 39.45 28.69 2.02
C ASP A 149 38.78 27.85 3.12
N TYR A 150 39.07 26.55 3.14
CA TYR A 150 38.55 25.62 4.14
C TYR A 150 39.02 25.89 5.57
N THR A 151 40.00 26.77 5.77
CA THR A 151 40.49 27.17 7.11
C THR A 151 39.73 28.35 7.69
N GLN A 152 38.92 29.05 6.88
CA GLN A 152 38.12 30.19 7.31
C GLN A 152 36.90 29.72 8.12
N ILE A 153 36.66 30.35 9.27
CA ILE A 153 35.61 29.96 10.23
C ILE A 153 34.68 31.14 10.45
N ASP A 154 33.38 30.99 10.25
CA ASP A 154 32.39 32.02 10.59
C ASP A 154 31.66 31.75 11.92
N PRO A 155 31.17 32.81 12.61
CA PRO A 155 30.41 32.67 13.86
C PRO A 155 29.21 31.72 13.77
N GLY A 156 28.50 31.70 12.63
CA GLY A 156 27.31 30.86 12.44
C GLY A 156 27.66 29.38 12.47
N PHE A 157 28.72 28.99 11.77
CA PHE A 157 29.24 27.62 11.78
C PHE A 157 29.63 27.15 13.18
N VAL A 158 30.36 27.98 13.93
CA VAL A 158 30.75 27.66 15.32
C VAL A 158 29.53 27.59 16.24
N ALA A 159 28.51 28.42 16.02
CA ALA A 159 27.27 28.34 16.78
C ALA A 159 26.59 26.98 16.62
N ASP A 160 26.59 26.47 15.38
CA ASP A 160 26.02 25.17 15.08
C ASP A 160 26.90 24.03 15.63
N GLU A 161 28.24 24.15 15.59
CA GLU A 161 29.16 23.19 16.26
C GLU A 161 28.87 23.11 17.78
N VAL A 162 28.64 24.25 18.43
CA VAL A 162 28.26 24.34 19.84
C VAL A 162 26.92 23.64 20.09
N ALA A 163 25.93 23.82 19.20
CA ALA A 163 24.64 23.16 19.31
C ALA A 163 24.74 21.62 19.15
N VAL A 164 25.60 21.14 18.23
CA VAL A 164 25.85 19.70 18.05
C VAL A 164 26.49 19.08 19.30
N ILE A 165 27.48 19.75 19.89
CA ILE A 165 28.10 19.31 21.15
C ILE A 165 27.08 19.32 22.29
N GLU A 166 26.23 20.35 22.38
CA GLU A 166 25.17 20.42 23.38
C GLU A 166 24.20 19.23 23.23
N GLY A 167 23.77 18.90 22.00
CA GLY A 167 22.91 17.76 21.69
C GLY A 167 23.54 16.43 22.10
N TYR A 168 24.82 16.23 21.79
CA TYR A 168 25.59 15.06 22.22
C TYR A 168 25.63 14.93 23.74
N LEU A 169 26.00 16.00 24.45
CA LEU A 169 26.09 16.00 25.91
C LEU A 169 24.71 15.71 26.54
N LYS A 170 23.63 16.31 26.04
CA LYS A 170 22.27 15.99 26.50
C LYS A 170 21.93 14.51 26.36
N ALA A 171 22.35 13.90 25.26
CA ALA A 171 22.03 12.52 24.94
C ALA A 171 22.86 11.51 25.77
N PHE A 172 24.14 11.78 26.02
CA PHE A 172 25.04 10.76 26.58
C PHE A 172 25.74 11.15 27.88
N GLU A 173 25.93 12.45 28.15
CA GLU A 173 26.74 12.95 29.26
C GLU A 173 26.15 14.27 29.84
N PRO A 174 24.90 14.25 30.35
CA PRO A 174 24.18 15.47 30.71
C PRO A 174 24.87 16.27 31.83
N GLU A 175 25.62 15.61 32.71
CA GLU A 175 26.46 16.25 33.73
C GLU A 175 27.60 17.11 33.14
N GLY A 176 28.04 16.81 31.91
CA GLY A 176 29.06 17.54 31.19
C GLY A 176 28.64 18.94 30.76
N LEU A 177 27.32 19.22 30.69
CA LEU A 177 26.78 20.52 30.24
C LEU A 177 27.27 21.70 31.08
N VAL A 178 27.49 21.50 32.38
CA VAL A 178 27.98 22.58 33.27
C VAL A 178 29.43 22.93 32.95
N ALA A 179 30.28 21.93 32.74
CA ALA A 179 31.67 22.14 32.35
C ALA A 179 31.76 22.76 30.95
N PHE A 180 30.92 22.31 30.02
CA PHE A 180 30.81 22.87 28.69
C PHE A 180 30.43 24.36 28.70
N LEU A 181 29.39 24.74 29.46
CA LEU A 181 29.00 26.14 29.61
C LEU A 181 30.14 27.00 30.20
N ALA A 182 30.90 26.48 31.16
CA ALA A 182 32.04 27.18 31.73
C ALA A 182 33.12 27.49 30.67
N VAL A 183 33.39 26.55 29.75
CA VAL A 183 34.32 26.77 28.62
C VAL A 183 33.81 27.87 27.69
N LEU A 184 32.50 27.88 27.37
CA LEU A 184 31.89 28.94 26.54
C LEU A 184 32.07 30.31 27.19
N GLN A 185 31.79 30.42 28.50
CA GLN A 185 31.87 31.66 29.26
C GLN A 185 33.31 32.17 29.47
N GLU A 186 34.30 31.27 29.51
CA GLU A 186 35.72 31.63 29.66
C GLU A 186 36.27 32.30 28.39
N VAL A 187 36.02 31.71 27.22
CA VAL A 187 36.61 32.20 25.97
C VAL A 187 35.89 33.45 25.46
N LEU A 188 34.58 33.51 25.67
CA LEU A 188 33.78 34.68 25.40
C LEU A 188 32.86 34.98 26.58
N PRO A 189 33.15 36.00 27.39
CA PRO A 189 32.24 36.44 28.43
C PRO A 189 30.95 37.06 27.85
N SER A 190 29.86 37.03 28.62
CA SER A 190 28.61 37.70 28.27
C SER A 190 28.86 39.19 27.99
N GLY A 191 28.53 39.66 26.79
CA GLY A 191 28.66 41.07 26.38
C GLY A 191 29.85 41.43 25.48
N GLU A 192 30.84 40.53 25.27
CA GLU A 192 31.95 40.79 24.32
C GLU A 192 31.76 40.15 22.94
N SER A 193 32.11 40.85 21.87
CA SER A 193 31.95 40.34 20.51
C SER A 193 32.98 39.24 20.14
N PRO A 194 32.57 38.18 19.44
CA PRO A 194 33.42 37.16 18.83
C PRO A 194 34.29 37.75 17.71
N GLN A 195 35.49 38.18 18.08
CA GLN A 195 36.56 38.38 17.10
C GLN A 195 37.08 37.02 16.61
N LEU A 196 37.51 36.92 15.35
CA LEU A 196 38.07 35.70 14.71
C LEU A 196 39.03 34.90 15.61
N VAL A 197 39.96 35.59 16.29
CA VAL A 197 40.96 34.98 17.19
C VAL A 197 40.31 34.22 18.36
N LYS A 198 39.14 34.68 18.84
CA LYS A 198 38.38 34.03 19.91
C LYS A 198 37.63 32.80 19.43
N LEU A 199 37.14 32.77 18.18
CA LEU A 199 36.47 31.59 17.61
C LEU A 199 37.44 30.41 17.45
N ALA A 200 38.65 30.65 16.93
CA ALA A 200 39.69 29.63 16.84
C ALA A 200 40.07 29.10 18.24
N THR A 201 40.30 30.01 19.20
CA THR A 201 40.57 29.64 20.60
C THR A 201 39.44 28.82 21.21
N LEU A 202 38.18 29.18 20.91
CA LEU A 202 37.02 28.42 21.38
C LEU A 202 37.04 27.00 20.83
N ARG A 203 37.20 26.83 19.52
CA ARG A 203 37.31 25.49 18.89
C ARG A 203 38.45 24.69 19.49
N ASP A 204 39.63 25.27 19.69
CA ASP A 204 40.76 24.60 20.35
C ASP A 204 40.38 24.06 21.73
N ARG A 205 39.64 24.84 22.53
CA ARG A 205 39.16 24.44 23.86
C ARG A 205 38.03 23.41 23.82
N LEU A 206 37.28 23.34 22.71
CA LEU A 206 36.23 22.34 22.48
C LEU A 206 36.77 21.03 21.90
N THR A 207 38.02 20.98 21.41
CA THR A 207 38.68 19.77 20.87
C THR A 207 38.48 18.49 21.68
N PRO A 208 38.45 18.51 23.04
CA PRO A 208 38.18 17.29 23.81
C PRO A 208 36.86 16.57 23.47
N TYR A 209 35.85 17.27 22.95
CA TYR A 209 34.58 16.67 22.53
C TYR A 209 34.65 16.03 21.12
N SER A 210 35.65 16.39 20.31
CA SER A 210 35.75 15.97 18.90
C SER A 210 35.85 14.45 18.74
N TYR A 211 36.74 13.82 19.51
CA TYR A 211 37.01 12.39 19.42
C TYR A 211 35.74 11.56 19.60
N ARG A 212 34.93 11.87 20.62
CA ARG A 212 33.70 11.12 20.92
C ARG A 212 32.63 11.31 19.85
N ILE A 213 32.46 12.53 19.35
CA ILE A 213 31.52 12.83 18.26
C ILE A 213 31.95 12.12 16.97
N LYS A 214 33.24 12.14 16.63
CA LYS A 214 33.80 11.49 15.43
C LYS A 214 33.80 9.97 15.46
N GLN A 215 33.38 9.34 16.56
CA GLN A 215 33.06 7.91 16.59
C GLN A 215 31.70 7.57 15.96
N HIS A 216 30.93 8.58 15.51
CA HIS A 216 29.65 8.39 14.82
C HIS A 216 29.80 8.69 13.34
N THR A 217 29.02 7.98 12.53
CA THR A 217 28.98 8.15 11.07
C THR A 217 27.54 8.20 10.61
N ILE A 218 27.16 9.19 9.81
CA ILE A 218 25.85 9.26 9.18
C ILE A 218 26.02 8.85 7.72
N SER A 219 25.36 7.77 7.35
CA SER A 219 25.33 7.24 5.99
C SER A 219 24.32 8.01 5.16
N LEU A 220 24.77 8.73 4.14
CA LEU A 220 23.92 9.49 3.24
C LEU A 220 23.57 8.67 2.01
N LEU A 221 22.29 8.66 1.64
CA LEU A 221 21.82 8.07 0.40
C LEU A 221 20.84 9.03 -0.27
N GLY A 222 21.25 9.63 -1.39
CA GLY A 222 20.36 10.46 -2.17
C GLY A 222 19.11 9.70 -2.56
N HIS A 223 17.94 10.30 -2.35
CA HIS A 223 16.66 9.65 -2.62
C HIS A 223 15.70 10.66 -3.25
N ALA A 224 14.82 10.16 -4.11
CA ALA A 224 13.66 10.91 -4.58
C ALA A 224 12.46 9.97 -4.54
N HIS A 225 11.52 10.27 -3.64
CA HIS A 225 10.23 9.61 -3.65
C HIS A 225 9.39 10.20 -4.77
N LEU A 226 8.73 9.37 -5.56
CA LEU A 226 7.95 9.79 -6.72
C LEU A 226 6.64 9.03 -6.71
N ASP A 227 5.58 9.69 -6.24
CA ASP A 227 4.26 9.09 -6.31
C ASP A 227 3.81 8.95 -7.75
N MET A 228 3.40 7.73 -8.13
CA MET A 228 2.96 7.44 -9.49
C MET A 228 1.74 8.27 -9.86
N ALA A 229 0.90 8.61 -8.88
CA ALA A 229 -0.15 9.61 -8.95
C ALA A 229 -0.61 9.93 -7.51
N TRP A 230 -0.95 11.18 -7.25
CA TRP A 230 -1.48 11.63 -5.95
C TRP A 230 -2.30 12.91 -6.12
N LEU A 231 -1.70 14.07 -5.86
CA LEU A 231 -2.25 15.40 -6.16
C LEU A 231 -1.94 15.84 -7.60
N TRP A 232 -1.39 14.92 -8.40
CA TRP A 232 -0.99 15.06 -9.79
C TRP A 232 -1.29 13.75 -10.54
N THR A 233 -1.38 13.85 -11.86
CA THR A 233 -1.64 12.70 -12.73
C THR A 233 -0.39 11.88 -12.98
N VAL A 234 -0.57 10.67 -13.51
CA VAL A 234 0.54 9.79 -13.91
C VAL A 234 1.42 10.44 -14.97
N ALA A 235 0.79 11.19 -15.87
CA ALA A 235 1.49 11.92 -16.93
C ALA A 235 2.40 13.04 -16.39
N ASP A 236 2.08 13.62 -15.23
CA ASP A 236 2.92 14.63 -14.59
C ASP A 236 4.08 13.99 -13.82
N THR A 237 3.86 12.85 -13.15
CA THR A 237 4.95 12.08 -12.53
C THR A 237 6.01 11.66 -13.55
N TRP A 238 5.61 11.28 -14.76
CA TRP A 238 6.55 11.00 -15.85
C TRP A 238 7.54 12.16 -16.08
N LYS A 239 7.04 13.40 -16.14
CA LYS A 239 7.88 14.59 -16.33
C LYS A 239 8.71 14.90 -15.09
N ALA A 240 8.15 14.67 -13.90
CA ALA A 240 8.87 14.85 -12.63
C ALA A 240 10.06 13.89 -12.53
N ALA A 241 9.87 12.63 -12.90
CA ALA A 241 10.92 11.62 -12.95
C ALA A 241 12.04 12.02 -13.93
N GLU A 242 11.69 12.46 -15.14
CA GLU A 242 12.65 12.92 -16.15
C GLU A 242 13.53 14.07 -15.61
N ARG A 243 12.91 15.13 -15.07
CA ARG A 243 13.63 16.26 -14.47
C ARG A 243 14.50 15.85 -13.29
N THR A 244 13.97 14.98 -12.43
CA THR A 244 14.68 14.48 -11.25
C THR A 244 15.95 13.73 -11.66
N PHE A 245 15.83 12.80 -12.61
CA PHE A 245 16.96 11.99 -13.03
C PHE A 245 18.01 12.81 -13.78
N ASP A 246 17.60 13.72 -14.67
CA ASP A 246 18.52 14.65 -15.34
C ASP A 246 19.28 15.53 -14.33
N SER A 247 18.59 16.04 -13.29
CA SER A 247 19.20 16.85 -12.23
C SER A 247 20.24 16.07 -11.43
N VAL A 248 19.89 14.87 -10.95
CA VAL A 248 20.80 13.99 -10.19
C VAL A 248 22.06 13.68 -11.00
N LEU A 249 21.91 13.26 -12.26
CA LEU A 249 23.05 12.96 -13.13
C LEU A 249 23.93 14.19 -13.41
N SER A 250 23.33 15.39 -13.46
CA SER A 250 24.09 16.62 -13.56
C SER A 250 24.90 16.89 -12.29
N LEU A 251 24.31 16.67 -11.12
CA LEU A 251 24.99 16.87 -9.83
C LEU A 251 26.16 15.89 -9.63
N GLN A 252 26.02 14.63 -10.05
CA GLN A 252 27.10 13.63 -9.94
C GLN A 252 28.39 14.02 -10.68
N LYS A 253 28.33 14.95 -11.64
CA LYS A 253 29.52 15.48 -12.31
C LYS A 253 30.39 16.33 -11.38
N ASP A 254 29.75 17.08 -10.49
CA ASP A 254 30.41 18.00 -9.56
C ASP A 254 30.58 17.39 -8.15
N PHE A 255 29.76 16.39 -7.84
CA PHE A 255 29.74 15.62 -6.60
C PHE A 255 29.86 14.11 -6.89
N PRO A 256 31.03 13.64 -7.38
CA PRO A 256 31.24 12.24 -7.75
C PRO A 256 31.19 11.26 -6.57
N GLU A 257 31.18 11.76 -5.34
CA GLU A 257 30.94 10.97 -4.13
C GLU A 257 29.46 10.63 -3.89
N MET A 258 28.51 11.31 -4.56
CA MET A 258 27.09 11.16 -4.30
C MET A 258 26.52 9.86 -4.86
N VAL A 259 26.08 8.98 -3.96
CA VAL A 259 25.23 7.83 -4.28
C VAL A 259 23.76 8.24 -4.23
N PHE A 260 23.02 7.96 -5.30
CA PHE A 260 21.58 8.17 -5.40
C PHE A 260 20.84 6.84 -5.56
N CYS A 261 19.64 6.71 -5.02
CA CYS A 261 18.77 5.56 -5.24
C CYS A 261 17.38 5.93 -5.74
N HIS A 262 16.77 5.02 -6.49
CA HIS A 262 15.37 5.12 -6.85
C HIS A 262 14.72 3.73 -7.02
N THR A 263 13.43 3.65 -6.66
CA THR A 263 12.75 2.43 -6.21
C THR A 263 11.78 1.82 -7.22
N THR A 264 11.42 2.54 -8.29
CA THR A 264 10.29 2.16 -9.15
C THR A 264 10.73 1.68 -10.55
N PRO A 265 10.72 0.35 -10.81
CA PRO A 265 10.97 -0.24 -12.14
C PRO A 265 10.18 0.38 -13.29
N LEU A 266 8.89 0.71 -13.08
CA LEU A 266 8.05 1.29 -14.12
C LEU A 266 8.60 2.62 -14.65
N LEU A 267 9.19 3.46 -13.79
CA LEU A 267 9.79 4.73 -14.22
C LEU A 267 11.02 4.48 -15.08
N TYR A 268 11.85 3.49 -14.74
CA TYR A 268 12.96 3.08 -15.61
C TYR A 268 12.47 2.50 -16.94
N ASP A 269 11.38 1.72 -16.95
CA ASP A 269 10.77 1.16 -18.17
C ASP A 269 10.30 2.29 -19.11
N TRP A 270 9.69 3.35 -18.57
CA TRP A 270 9.35 4.52 -19.36
C TRP A 270 10.57 5.30 -19.84
N MET A 271 11.61 5.47 -19.00
CA MET A 271 12.85 6.13 -19.43
C MET A 271 13.51 5.38 -20.58
N GLU A 272 13.57 4.05 -20.51
CA GLU A 272 14.07 3.22 -21.60
C GLU A 272 13.29 3.44 -22.90
N GLN A 273 11.96 3.52 -22.82
CA GLN A 273 11.09 3.64 -24.00
C GLN A 273 11.10 5.04 -24.61
N TYR A 274 11.13 6.10 -23.80
CA TYR A 274 10.88 7.47 -24.25
C TYR A 274 12.07 8.42 -24.11
N ARG A 275 13.05 8.13 -23.23
CA ARG A 275 14.31 8.87 -23.05
C ARG A 275 15.52 7.91 -23.01
N PRO A 276 15.77 7.13 -24.07
CA PRO A 276 16.83 6.11 -24.07
C PRO A 276 18.25 6.69 -23.87
N ASP A 277 18.43 7.97 -24.21
CA ASP A 277 19.65 8.74 -23.91
C ASP A 277 19.89 8.86 -22.40
N LEU A 278 18.86 9.25 -21.64
CA LEU A 278 18.89 9.37 -20.20
C LEU A 278 19.08 8.00 -19.54
N PHE A 279 18.30 7.01 -19.97
CA PHE A 279 18.39 5.64 -19.46
C PHE A 279 19.79 5.03 -19.63
N THR A 280 20.46 5.31 -20.75
CA THR A 280 21.84 4.85 -20.98
C THR A 280 22.81 5.39 -19.95
N VAL A 281 22.70 6.67 -19.58
CA VAL A 281 23.56 7.29 -18.56
C VAL A 281 23.23 6.75 -17.17
N ILE A 282 21.94 6.57 -16.84
CA ILE A 282 21.51 5.92 -15.59
C ILE A 282 22.18 4.55 -15.45
N LYS A 283 22.12 3.72 -16.50
CA LYS A 283 22.74 2.39 -16.49
C LYS A 283 24.26 2.45 -16.24
N GLN A 284 24.96 3.42 -16.82
CA GLN A 284 26.39 3.62 -16.57
C GLN A 284 26.67 4.00 -15.12
N GLN A 285 25.83 4.85 -14.50
CA GLN A 285 25.99 5.22 -13.09
C GLN A 285 25.65 4.07 -12.14
N ILE A 286 24.72 3.18 -12.53
CA ILE A 286 24.46 1.93 -11.81
C ILE A 286 25.69 1.03 -11.84
N GLU A 287 26.30 0.84 -13.02
CA GLU A 287 27.53 0.06 -13.16
C GLU A 287 28.71 0.69 -12.40
N ALA A 288 28.74 2.02 -12.27
CA ALA A 288 29.74 2.75 -11.50
C ALA A 288 29.50 2.76 -9.97
N GLY A 289 28.35 2.26 -9.51
CA GLY A 289 27.99 2.25 -8.08
C GLY A 289 27.57 3.61 -7.52
N GLN A 290 27.32 4.60 -8.37
CA GLN A 290 26.85 5.94 -7.97
C GLN A 290 25.32 6.05 -8.05
N TRP A 291 24.65 5.08 -8.68
CA TRP A 291 23.19 4.99 -8.75
C TRP A 291 22.73 3.60 -8.32
N GLU A 292 21.78 3.50 -7.40
CA GLU A 292 21.21 2.24 -6.93
C GLU A 292 19.75 2.11 -7.39
N ALA A 293 19.48 1.11 -8.23
CA ALA A 293 18.11 0.68 -8.50
C ALA A 293 17.72 -0.40 -7.47
N LEU A 294 16.70 -0.13 -6.65
CA LEU A 294 16.24 -1.01 -5.57
C LEU A 294 14.71 -1.04 -5.45
N GLY A 295 14.14 -1.69 -4.44
CA GLY A 295 12.69 -1.66 -4.15
C GLY A 295 12.00 -2.98 -4.46
N GLY A 296 12.42 -3.64 -5.54
CA GLY A 296 12.11 -5.06 -5.80
C GLY A 296 10.67 -5.38 -6.20
N MET A 297 9.82 -4.36 -6.37
CA MET A 297 8.43 -4.46 -6.85
C MET A 297 8.22 -3.54 -8.05
N TRP A 298 7.24 -3.83 -8.92
CA TRP A 298 7.00 -3.08 -10.17
C TRP A 298 6.67 -1.60 -9.94
N VAL A 299 5.86 -1.32 -8.91
CA VAL A 299 5.63 -0.01 -8.29
C VAL A 299 5.63 -0.19 -6.77
N GLU A 300 5.50 0.89 -5.99
CA GLU A 300 5.30 0.83 -4.53
C GLU A 300 3.79 0.67 -4.21
N PRO A 301 3.29 -0.54 -3.90
CA PRO A 301 1.86 -0.80 -3.91
C PRO A 301 1.21 -0.63 -2.55
N GLU A 302 -0.12 -0.56 -2.56
CA GLU A 302 -0.97 -0.88 -1.41
C GLU A 302 -0.94 -2.41 -1.17
N LEU A 303 -0.86 -2.87 0.09
CA LEU A 303 -0.62 -4.27 0.44
C LEU A 303 -1.66 -4.94 1.36
N ASN A 304 -2.70 -4.23 1.80
CA ASN A 304 -3.77 -4.77 2.64
C ASN A 304 -5.07 -5.07 1.86
N LEU A 305 -5.28 -4.43 0.72
CA LEU A 305 -6.49 -4.49 -0.12
C LEU A 305 -6.29 -5.35 -1.38
N VAL A 306 -5.05 -5.76 -1.66
CA VAL A 306 -4.70 -6.65 -2.77
C VAL A 306 -4.58 -8.11 -2.34
N ASP A 307 -4.82 -9.04 -3.27
CA ASP A 307 -4.57 -10.45 -3.00
C ASP A 307 -3.08 -10.82 -3.13
N ALA A 308 -2.71 -11.98 -2.59
CA ALA A 308 -1.32 -12.43 -2.59
C ALA A 308 -0.75 -12.64 -4.01
N GLU A 309 -1.59 -12.97 -5.00
CA GLU A 309 -1.12 -13.13 -6.39
C GLU A 309 -0.78 -11.77 -7.02
N SER A 310 -1.50 -10.68 -6.67
CA SER A 310 -1.11 -9.33 -7.08
C SER A 310 0.26 -8.93 -6.51
N ILE A 311 0.52 -9.20 -5.23
CA ILE A 311 1.82 -8.95 -4.58
C ILE A 311 2.93 -9.75 -5.28
N VAL A 312 2.64 -11.01 -5.58
CA VAL A 312 3.51 -11.86 -6.40
C VAL A 312 3.87 -11.22 -7.73
N ARG A 313 2.91 -10.59 -8.43
CA ARG A 313 3.15 -9.97 -9.74
C ARG A 313 3.91 -8.66 -9.63
N GLN A 314 3.69 -7.88 -8.58
CA GLN A 314 4.54 -6.73 -8.24
C GLN A 314 6.00 -7.18 -8.14
N ILE A 315 6.26 -8.22 -7.35
CA ILE A 315 7.61 -8.78 -7.17
C ILE A 315 8.16 -9.34 -8.48
N LEU A 316 7.42 -10.24 -9.14
CA LEU A 316 7.90 -10.97 -10.32
C LEU A 316 8.30 -10.01 -11.44
N TYR A 317 7.43 -9.04 -11.78
CA TYR A 317 7.72 -8.11 -12.88
C TYR A 317 8.76 -7.07 -12.50
N GLY A 318 8.80 -6.60 -11.25
CA GLY A 318 9.87 -5.70 -10.78
C GLY A 318 11.25 -6.36 -10.83
N GLN A 319 11.37 -7.56 -10.24
CA GLN A 319 12.62 -8.31 -10.20
C GLN A 319 13.06 -8.77 -11.61
N GLN A 320 12.14 -9.22 -12.45
CA GLN A 320 12.46 -9.61 -13.82
C GLN A 320 12.95 -8.41 -14.65
N TYR A 321 12.36 -7.23 -14.46
CA TYR A 321 12.82 -6.02 -15.12
C TYR A 321 14.27 -5.71 -14.74
N TYR A 322 14.59 -5.65 -13.44
CA TYR A 322 15.98 -5.42 -12.99
C TYR A 322 16.95 -6.49 -13.48
N GLN A 323 16.56 -7.77 -13.42
CA GLN A 323 17.41 -8.86 -13.89
C GLN A 323 17.71 -8.73 -15.39
N THR A 324 16.71 -8.30 -16.18
CA THR A 324 16.84 -8.16 -17.64
C THR A 324 17.65 -6.92 -18.02
N LYS A 325 17.47 -5.80 -17.32
CA LYS A 325 18.04 -4.50 -17.71
C LYS A 325 19.39 -4.21 -17.08
N PHE A 326 19.54 -4.59 -15.81
CA PHE A 326 20.71 -4.29 -14.98
C PHE A 326 21.50 -5.54 -14.56
N GLY A 327 20.97 -6.74 -14.78
CA GLY A 327 21.70 -8.00 -14.54
C GLY A 327 21.64 -8.51 -13.11
N PHE A 328 20.84 -7.89 -12.23
CA PHE A 328 20.68 -8.27 -10.83
C PHE A 328 19.21 -8.25 -10.39
N THR A 329 18.92 -8.87 -9.24
CA THR A 329 17.65 -8.75 -8.52
C THR A 329 17.86 -7.89 -7.27
N SER A 330 16.87 -7.09 -6.89
CA SER A 330 16.97 -6.26 -5.69
C SER A 330 16.78 -7.14 -4.45
N ARG A 331 17.70 -7.02 -3.48
CA ARG A 331 17.60 -7.68 -2.18
C ARG A 331 16.73 -6.91 -1.17
N ILE A 332 16.21 -5.73 -1.54
CA ILE A 332 15.54 -4.81 -0.62
C ILE A 332 14.14 -4.51 -1.12
N ALA A 333 13.14 -4.82 -0.29
CA ALA A 333 11.79 -4.28 -0.43
C ALA A 333 11.76 -2.90 0.23
N TRP A 334 11.61 -1.84 -0.55
CA TRP A 334 11.61 -0.46 -0.07
C TRP A 334 10.24 0.17 -0.29
N LEU A 335 9.49 0.31 0.80
CA LEU A 335 8.08 0.73 0.81
C LEU A 335 7.89 1.81 1.88
N PRO A 336 8.45 3.02 1.66
CA PRO A 336 8.45 4.09 2.64
C PRO A 336 7.03 4.58 2.94
N ASP A 337 6.14 4.60 1.95
CA ASP A 337 4.85 5.29 2.07
C ASP A 337 3.59 4.40 1.97
N THR A 338 3.75 3.08 1.85
CA THR A 338 2.60 2.15 1.90
C THR A 338 1.85 2.20 3.24
N PHE A 339 0.51 2.23 3.19
CA PHE A 339 -0.37 2.38 4.36
C PHE A 339 -0.60 1.08 5.15
N GLY A 340 0.45 0.60 5.82
CA GLY A 340 0.45 -0.64 6.60
C GLY A 340 0.72 -1.89 5.75
N PHE A 341 1.00 -3.02 6.39
CA PHE A 341 1.52 -4.21 5.69
C PHE A 341 0.94 -5.52 6.20
N CYS A 342 0.47 -6.36 5.27
CA CYS A 342 -0.12 -7.65 5.60
C CYS A 342 0.88 -8.66 6.18
N TRP A 343 0.41 -9.53 7.07
CA TRP A 343 1.26 -10.44 7.87
C TRP A 343 2.07 -11.46 7.04
N GLN A 344 1.59 -11.85 5.86
CA GLN A 344 2.25 -12.84 4.99
C GLN A 344 3.45 -12.27 4.21
N LEU A 345 3.61 -10.94 4.20
CA LEU A 345 4.58 -10.26 3.35
C LEU A 345 6.04 -10.75 3.53
N PRO A 346 6.57 -11.04 4.74
CA PRO A 346 7.93 -11.60 4.88
C PRO A 346 8.18 -12.85 4.04
N GLN A 347 7.21 -13.78 3.98
CA GLN A 347 7.33 -14.99 3.18
C GLN A 347 7.35 -14.67 1.68
N LEU A 348 6.46 -13.78 1.22
CA LEU A 348 6.41 -13.34 -0.17
C LEU A 348 7.72 -12.66 -0.58
N LEU A 349 8.24 -11.76 0.25
CA LEU A 349 9.49 -11.04 -0.02
C LEU A 349 10.69 -12.00 -0.10
N LYS A 350 10.84 -12.93 0.87
CA LYS A 350 11.94 -13.89 0.88
C LYS A 350 11.90 -14.84 -0.32
N GLN A 351 10.72 -15.32 -0.70
CA GLN A 351 10.59 -16.13 -1.93
C GLN A 351 10.77 -15.30 -3.22
N GLY A 352 10.65 -13.97 -3.13
CA GLY A 352 10.96 -13.00 -4.17
C GLY A 352 12.44 -12.61 -4.27
N GLY A 353 13.32 -13.21 -3.47
CA GLY A 353 14.76 -12.92 -3.48
C GLY A 353 15.16 -11.69 -2.64
N MET A 354 14.25 -11.14 -1.83
CA MET A 354 14.52 -10.00 -0.97
C MET A 354 14.84 -10.44 0.46
N ASP A 355 15.91 -9.88 1.03
CA ASP A 355 16.40 -10.18 2.37
C ASP A 355 16.02 -9.11 3.41
N TYR A 356 15.72 -7.90 2.92
CA TYR A 356 15.43 -6.74 3.75
C TYR A 356 14.07 -6.13 3.41
N PHE A 357 13.37 -5.68 4.44
CA PHE A 357 12.18 -4.85 4.33
C PHE A 357 12.44 -3.48 4.96
N VAL A 358 12.10 -2.41 4.24
CA VAL A 358 12.38 -1.03 4.64
C VAL A 358 11.10 -0.20 4.50
N THR A 359 10.73 0.52 5.55
CA THR A 359 9.58 1.44 5.55
C THR A 359 9.78 2.60 6.53
N GLN A 360 9.10 3.74 6.34
CA GLN A 360 9.04 4.80 7.35
C GLN A 360 7.63 5.01 7.92
N LYS A 361 6.57 4.53 7.27
CA LYS A 361 5.20 5.02 7.51
C LYS A 361 4.73 4.84 8.97
N LEU A 362 5.29 3.89 9.71
CA LEU A 362 5.00 3.70 11.15
C LEU A 362 5.50 4.84 12.05
N ARG A 363 6.36 5.74 11.55
CA ARG A 363 6.69 7.00 12.22
C ARG A 363 5.49 7.94 12.31
N TRP A 364 4.45 7.70 11.50
CA TRP A 364 3.23 8.51 11.40
C TRP A 364 2.06 7.95 12.18
N ASN A 365 2.27 6.91 13.01
CA ASN A 365 1.23 6.47 13.93
C ASN A 365 0.72 7.66 14.77
N ASP A 366 -0.59 7.87 14.79
CA ASP A 366 -1.22 9.01 15.48
C ASP A 366 -1.16 8.89 17.00
N THR A 367 -1.15 7.67 17.53
CA THR A 367 -1.36 7.38 18.94
C THR A 367 -0.08 6.86 19.60
N THR A 368 0.59 5.87 18.99
CA THR A 368 1.79 5.25 19.57
C THR A 368 3.02 5.39 18.69
N ARG A 369 4.16 5.74 19.30
CA ARG A 369 5.44 5.70 18.58
C ARG A 369 5.89 4.25 18.40
N TYR A 370 6.14 3.83 17.15
CA TYR A 370 6.66 2.49 16.88
C TYR A 370 7.99 2.24 17.61
N PRO A 371 8.15 1.13 18.36
CA PRO A 371 9.23 0.98 19.32
C PRO A 371 10.60 0.69 18.70
N HIS A 372 10.66 0.11 17.51
CA HIS A 372 11.89 -0.46 16.95
C HIS A 372 12.37 0.29 15.70
N GLU A 373 13.68 0.58 15.63
CA GLU A 373 14.32 1.07 14.39
C GLU A 373 14.82 -0.09 13.51
N ARG A 374 15.17 -1.22 14.15
CA ARG A 374 15.63 -2.47 13.51
C ARG A 374 14.97 -3.66 14.22
N PHE A 375 14.39 -4.58 13.46
CA PHE A 375 13.64 -5.71 14.02
C PHE A 375 13.53 -6.88 13.04
N ASN A 376 13.30 -8.07 13.58
CA ASN A 376 12.89 -9.23 12.78
C ASN A 376 11.38 -9.16 12.57
N TRP A 377 10.90 -9.28 11.34
CA TRP A 377 9.47 -9.43 11.09
C TRP A 377 9.16 -10.85 10.65
N GLN A 378 8.29 -11.52 11.42
CA GLN A 378 7.95 -12.92 11.20
C GLN A 378 6.53 -13.09 10.63
N ALA A 379 6.46 -13.73 9.46
CA ALA A 379 5.23 -14.20 8.83
C ALA A 379 4.61 -15.38 9.62
N PRO A 380 3.31 -15.68 9.43
CA PRO A 380 2.63 -16.73 10.20
C PRO A 380 3.14 -18.15 9.90
N ASP A 381 3.84 -18.36 8.78
CA ASP A 381 4.51 -19.63 8.45
C ASP A 381 5.85 -19.80 9.19
N GLY A 382 6.31 -18.77 9.91
CA GLY A 382 7.60 -18.71 10.59
C GLY A 382 8.72 -18.06 9.78
N THR A 383 8.51 -17.67 8.52
CA THR A 383 9.52 -16.97 7.72
C THR A 383 9.85 -15.62 8.36
N VAL A 384 11.14 -15.32 8.52
CA VAL A 384 11.63 -14.06 9.10
C VAL A 384 12.33 -13.23 8.02
N ILE A 385 12.02 -11.94 7.98
CA ILE A 385 12.75 -10.93 7.20
C ILE A 385 13.32 -9.85 8.12
N LEU A 386 14.55 -9.42 7.84
CA LEU A 386 15.16 -8.34 8.60
C LEU A 386 14.57 -7.01 8.16
N SER A 387 14.05 -6.24 9.10
CA SER A 387 13.24 -5.05 8.85
C SER A 387 13.87 -3.81 9.47
N PHE A 388 13.77 -2.68 8.75
CA PHE A 388 14.37 -1.42 9.12
C PHE A 388 13.38 -0.27 8.94
N MET A 389 13.37 0.63 9.92
CA MET A 389 12.70 1.92 9.78
C MET A 389 13.61 2.86 9.00
N SER A 390 13.24 3.25 7.79
CA SER A 390 14.02 4.25 7.05
C SER A 390 13.96 5.60 7.76
N PRO A 391 14.95 6.50 7.49
CA PRO A 391 14.84 7.90 7.83
C PRO A 391 13.63 8.53 7.14
N PRO A 392 13.16 9.72 7.60
CA PRO A 392 12.14 10.47 6.91
C PRO A 392 12.54 10.76 5.45
N ILE A 393 11.61 10.60 4.51
CA ILE A 393 11.81 10.98 3.10
C ILE A 393 11.67 12.50 2.92
N GLY A 394 12.23 13.03 1.84
CA GLY A 394 12.08 14.46 1.50
C GLY A 394 12.84 15.42 2.42
N GLU A 395 13.91 14.92 3.06
CA GLU A 395 14.65 15.69 4.04
C GLU A 395 15.84 16.44 3.44
N GLY A 396 16.04 17.67 3.90
CA GLY A 396 17.24 18.44 3.58
C GLY A 396 18.46 18.06 4.41
N ILE A 397 19.54 18.84 4.25
CA ILE A 397 20.72 18.74 5.12
C ILE A 397 20.70 19.92 6.09
N ASP A 398 20.20 19.67 7.30
CA ASP A 398 20.34 20.55 8.46
C ASP A 398 21.25 19.87 9.50
N PRO A 399 22.42 20.44 9.81
CA PRO A 399 23.41 19.77 10.65
C PRO A 399 22.88 19.47 12.06
N ILE A 400 22.07 20.34 12.63
CA ILE A 400 21.53 20.14 13.98
C ILE A 400 20.55 18.97 13.95
N LYS A 401 19.61 18.99 13.00
CA LYS A 401 18.64 17.91 12.81
C LYS A 401 19.31 16.56 12.53
N LEU A 402 20.34 16.53 11.68
CA LEU A 402 21.10 15.32 11.37
C LEU A 402 21.82 14.78 12.61
N SER A 403 22.44 15.65 13.40
CA SER A 403 23.13 15.23 14.62
C SER A 403 22.15 14.73 15.68
N ASP A 404 21.03 15.41 15.89
CA ASP A 404 19.98 14.99 16.83
C ASP A 404 19.39 13.63 16.45
N TYR A 405 19.15 13.40 15.15
CA TYR A 405 18.75 12.09 14.65
C TYR A 405 19.80 11.01 14.92
N CYS A 406 21.10 11.33 14.76
CA CYS A 406 22.18 10.41 15.07
C CYS A 406 22.25 10.03 16.55
N TRP A 407 22.08 11.03 17.44
CA TRP A 407 22.04 10.80 18.88
C TRP A 407 20.85 9.93 19.28
N GLU A 408 19.67 10.26 18.75
CA GLU A 408 18.45 9.48 18.99
C GLU A 408 18.59 8.04 18.47
N TRP A 409 19.07 7.86 17.24
CA TRP A 409 19.32 6.55 16.67
C TRP A 409 20.22 5.71 17.57
N THR A 410 21.34 6.29 18.02
CA THR A 410 22.31 5.62 18.89
C THR A 410 21.68 5.17 20.20
N GLN A 411 20.85 6.01 20.84
CA GLN A 411 20.12 5.62 22.04
C GLN A 411 19.11 4.51 21.77
N ARG A 412 18.36 4.60 20.66
CA ARG A 412 17.26 3.68 20.34
C ARG A 412 17.71 2.31 19.85
N THR A 413 18.93 2.20 19.34
CA THR A 413 19.49 0.97 18.75
C THR A 413 20.46 0.24 19.65
N GLY A 414 20.56 0.64 20.92
CA GLY A 414 21.46 0.02 21.89
C GLY A 414 22.93 0.39 21.67
N GLY A 415 23.20 1.60 21.15
CA GLY A 415 24.54 2.14 20.97
C GLY A 415 25.10 2.06 19.55
N ASP A 416 24.29 1.74 18.53
CA ASP A 416 24.77 1.77 17.14
C ASP A 416 24.93 3.22 16.67
N ARG A 417 26.14 3.54 16.21
CA ARG A 417 26.57 4.91 15.87
C ARG A 417 26.50 5.22 14.38
N HIS A 418 25.76 4.40 13.61
CA HIS A 418 25.71 4.46 12.14
C HIS A 418 24.27 4.61 11.61
N PRO A 419 23.57 5.71 11.87
CA PRO A 419 22.28 6.02 11.22
C PRO A 419 22.44 6.25 9.71
N MET A 420 21.36 6.00 8.96
CA MET A 420 21.20 6.47 7.57
C MET A 420 20.46 7.82 7.53
N TRP A 421 20.64 8.61 6.48
CA TRP A 421 19.87 9.81 6.16
C TRP A 421 19.60 9.90 4.66
N LEU A 422 18.43 10.43 4.28
CA LEU A 422 17.94 10.45 2.90
C LEU A 422 17.81 11.89 2.38
N PRO A 423 18.92 12.53 1.92
CA PRO A 423 18.80 13.83 1.27
C PRO A 423 17.94 13.75 0.00
N GLY A 424 16.96 14.64 -0.09
CA GLY A 424 16.06 14.75 -1.23
C GLY A 424 14.97 15.78 -0.99
N MET A 425 14.22 16.07 -2.03
CA MET A 425 12.97 16.83 -2.00
C MET A 425 11.80 15.82 -1.95
N GLY A 426 10.63 16.26 -1.48
CA GLY A 426 9.51 15.42 -1.01
C GLY A 426 8.87 14.45 -2.03
N ASP A 427 7.54 14.41 -2.03
CA ASP A 427 6.80 13.27 -2.62
C ASP A 427 6.57 13.38 -4.15
N HIS A 428 6.80 14.58 -4.73
CA HIS A 428 6.74 14.83 -6.18
C HIS A 428 8.11 14.77 -6.89
N GLY A 429 9.07 14.04 -6.31
CA GLY A 429 10.44 13.96 -6.80
C GLY A 429 11.34 15.11 -6.34
N GLY A 430 12.38 15.38 -7.13
CA GLY A 430 13.47 16.27 -6.75
C GLY A 430 14.47 15.55 -5.84
N GLY A 431 15.58 15.07 -6.40
CA GLY A 431 16.63 14.43 -5.61
C GLY A 431 17.41 15.43 -4.74
N PRO A 432 18.58 15.03 -4.20
CA PRO A 432 19.47 15.96 -3.52
C PRO A 432 19.71 17.24 -4.34
N THR A 433 19.78 18.39 -3.67
CA THR A 433 20.11 19.66 -4.33
C THR A 433 21.61 19.98 -4.20
N ARG A 434 22.12 20.90 -5.04
CA ARG A 434 23.51 21.38 -4.92
C ARG A 434 23.79 21.94 -3.53
N ASP A 435 22.88 22.74 -2.96
CA ASP A 435 23.09 23.36 -1.65
C ASP A 435 23.20 22.30 -0.55
N MET A 436 22.38 21.24 -0.60
CA MET A 436 22.52 20.10 0.32
C MET A 436 23.92 19.48 0.26
N LEU A 437 24.45 19.24 -0.94
CA LEU A 437 25.77 18.63 -1.14
C LEU A 437 26.92 19.57 -0.75
N GLU A 438 26.78 20.88 -0.97
CA GLU A 438 27.72 21.90 -0.47
C GLU A 438 27.74 21.93 1.07
N ILE A 439 26.57 21.84 1.72
CA ILE A 439 26.48 21.75 3.19
C ILE A 439 27.17 20.47 3.70
N VAL A 440 26.98 19.33 3.03
CA VAL A 440 27.67 18.07 3.38
C VAL A 440 29.18 18.26 3.36
N ARG A 441 29.75 18.77 2.25
CA ARG A 441 31.21 19.02 2.14
C ARG A 441 31.72 19.98 3.20
N ARG A 442 30.95 21.04 3.51
CA ARG A 442 31.30 22.00 4.56
C ARG A 442 31.37 21.33 5.93
N TRP A 443 30.34 20.58 6.32
CA TRP A 443 30.26 19.95 7.64
C TRP A 443 31.20 18.77 7.83
N GLN A 444 31.59 18.10 6.74
CA GLN A 444 32.62 17.06 6.75
C GLN A 444 33.94 17.54 7.36
N THR A 445 34.22 18.86 7.34
CA THR A 445 35.44 19.43 7.92
C THR A 445 35.35 19.80 9.40
N SER A 446 34.15 19.79 9.98
CA SER A 446 34.03 20.03 11.41
C SER A 446 34.59 18.84 12.20
N PRO A 447 35.47 19.08 13.18
CA PRO A 447 35.88 18.03 14.13
C PRO A 447 34.77 17.71 15.13
N PHE A 448 33.72 18.53 15.20
CA PHE A 448 32.61 18.42 16.16
C PHE A 448 31.32 17.91 15.50
N PHE A 449 31.44 17.21 14.37
CA PHE A 449 30.31 16.63 13.66
C PHE A 449 30.56 15.16 13.34
N PRO A 450 29.51 14.30 13.35
CA PRO A 450 29.62 12.94 12.85
C PRO A 450 30.23 12.89 11.45
N GLU A 451 30.89 11.78 11.14
CA GLU A 451 31.43 11.56 9.80
C GLU A 451 30.29 11.38 8.78
N LEU A 452 30.35 12.04 7.62
CA LEU A 452 29.35 11.88 6.56
C LEU A 452 29.91 10.98 5.46
N VAL A 453 29.20 9.91 5.12
CA VAL A 453 29.64 8.96 4.09
C VAL A 453 28.47 8.65 3.16
N PHE A 454 28.65 8.86 1.86
CA PHE A 454 27.69 8.35 0.89
C PHE A 454 27.89 6.85 0.68
N GLU A 455 26.81 6.08 0.78
CA GLU A 455 26.81 4.66 0.48
C GLU A 455 25.43 4.19 0.01
N SER A 456 25.39 3.02 -0.65
CA SER A 456 24.13 2.42 -1.09
C SER A 456 23.36 1.79 0.07
N ALA A 457 22.03 1.67 -0.08
CA ALA A 457 21.19 0.97 0.89
C ALA A 457 21.61 -0.49 1.05
N ALA A 458 21.98 -1.17 -0.05
CA ALA A 458 22.47 -2.54 0.02
C ALA A 458 23.75 -2.66 0.85
N ALA A 459 24.70 -1.73 0.71
CA ALA A 459 25.94 -1.73 1.49
C ALA A 459 25.67 -1.42 2.97
N TYR A 460 24.79 -0.45 3.24
CA TYR A 460 24.35 -0.11 4.59
C TYR A 460 23.76 -1.34 5.28
N LEU A 461 22.72 -1.94 4.69
CA LEU A 461 21.96 -3.05 5.28
C LEU A 461 22.79 -4.34 5.46
N ALA A 462 23.78 -4.58 4.61
CA ALA A 462 24.66 -5.74 4.70
C ALA A 462 25.49 -5.79 5.99
N ARG A 463 25.67 -4.66 6.70
CA ARG A 463 26.36 -4.60 8.00
C ARG A 463 25.71 -5.46 9.08
N TRP A 464 24.41 -5.75 8.92
CA TRP A 464 23.63 -6.56 9.86
C TRP A 464 23.27 -7.94 9.30
N ASP A 465 23.82 -8.29 8.14
CA ASP A 465 23.68 -9.62 7.59
C ASP A 465 24.60 -10.59 8.34
N THR A 466 24.02 -11.43 9.19
CA THR A 466 24.77 -12.50 9.89
C THR A 466 25.40 -13.51 8.92
N ALA A 467 24.96 -13.57 7.65
CA ALA A 467 25.52 -14.44 6.62
C ALA A 467 26.70 -13.82 5.85
N VAL A 468 26.93 -12.50 5.95
CA VAL A 468 27.92 -11.77 5.14
C VAL A 468 28.96 -11.04 5.98
N ALA A 469 28.95 -11.10 7.33
CA ALA A 469 29.97 -10.46 8.16
C ALA A 469 31.40 -10.84 7.72
N PRO A 470 32.14 -9.97 7.00
CA PRO A 470 33.53 -10.22 6.73
C PRO A 470 34.29 -9.87 8.00
N SER A 471 35.35 -10.62 8.26
CA SER A 471 36.39 -10.26 9.21
C SER A 471 37.00 -8.89 8.85
N LEU A 472 36.39 -7.80 9.31
CA LEU A 472 37.07 -6.51 9.40
C LEU A 472 37.95 -6.58 10.64
N GLN A 473 39.19 -7.03 10.46
CA GLN A 473 40.21 -6.87 11.48
C GLN A 473 40.54 -5.38 11.62
N PRO A 474 40.45 -4.81 12.84
CA PRO A 474 40.92 -3.46 13.09
C PRO A 474 42.46 -3.49 13.17
N GLU A 475 43.15 -3.43 12.03
CA GLU A 475 44.60 -3.20 12.03
C GLU A 475 44.89 -1.71 11.79
N ASN A 476 45.57 -1.10 12.77
CA ASN A 476 46.23 0.22 12.79
C ASN A 476 45.48 1.46 13.30
N LEU A 477 44.88 1.38 14.49
CA LEU A 477 44.64 2.58 15.34
C LEU A 477 45.18 2.38 16.77
N ALA A 478 46.45 2.03 16.90
CA ALA A 478 47.25 2.30 18.09
C ALA A 478 48.49 3.03 17.56
N GLU A 479 48.74 4.29 17.90
CA GLU A 479 49.39 4.66 19.14
C GLU A 479 49.21 6.16 19.48
N SER A 480 49.13 6.42 20.78
CA SER A 480 49.43 7.67 21.50
C SER A 480 48.34 8.75 21.66
N SER A 481 47.70 8.76 22.84
CA SER A 481 47.35 9.98 23.54
C SER A 481 47.53 9.83 25.06
N PRO A 482 47.99 10.88 25.77
CA PRO A 482 48.33 10.82 27.18
C PRO A 482 47.09 10.85 28.09
N ALA A 483 47.17 10.14 29.20
CA ALA A 483 46.12 10.08 30.22
C ALA A 483 45.84 11.46 30.84
N VAL A 484 44.56 11.83 30.92
CA VAL A 484 44.06 12.97 31.70
C VAL A 484 43.86 12.52 33.15
N PRO A 485 44.44 13.20 34.16
CA PRO A 485 44.22 12.83 35.57
C PRO A 485 42.79 13.18 36.01
N GLY A 486 42.01 12.17 36.41
CA GLY A 486 40.70 12.37 37.07
C GLY A 486 39.49 11.66 36.44
N LEU A 487 39.67 10.91 35.35
CA LEU A 487 38.63 10.06 34.75
C LEU A 487 39.08 8.61 34.85
N GLU A 488 38.22 7.73 35.36
CA GLU A 488 38.46 6.28 35.35
C GLU A 488 38.60 5.82 33.88
N ALA A 489 39.61 4.99 33.62
CA ALA A 489 39.81 4.38 32.33
C ALA A 489 38.68 3.36 32.10
N GLU A 490 37.78 3.65 31.17
CA GLU A 490 36.86 2.64 30.66
C GLU A 490 37.60 1.63 29.77
N PRO A 491 37.06 0.39 29.65
CA PRO A 491 37.70 -0.68 28.91
C PRO A 491 37.94 -0.30 27.44
N ASP A 492 39.00 -0.87 26.88
CA ASP A 492 39.48 -0.71 25.51
C ASP A 492 38.33 -0.70 24.48
N CYS A 493 38.20 0.39 23.71
CA CYS A 493 37.12 0.59 22.71
C CYS A 493 37.14 -0.43 21.56
N ALA A 494 38.17 -1.29 21.49
CA ALA A 494 38.23 -2.41 20.55
C ALA A 494 37.37 -3.62 20.99
N GLU A 495 36.89 -3.68 22.24
CA GLU A 495 36.09 -4.80 22.77
C GLU A 495 34.57 -4.58 22.75
N VAL A 496 34.06 -3.40 22.36
CA VAL A 496 32.63 -3.23 22.03
C VAL A 496 32.38 -3.71 20.60
N ILE A 497 32.82 -4.93 20.31
CA ILE A 497 32.42 -5.69 19.13
C ILE A 497 30.95 -6.05 19.34
N HIS A 498 30.08 -5.51 18.48
CA HIS A 498 28.71 -5.97 18.23
C HIS A 498 28.10 -6.76 19.40
N SER A 499 27.61 -6.08 20.44
CA SER A 499 26.70 -6.76 21.34
C SER A 499 25.49 -7.18 20.50
N GLN A 500 25.46 -8.45 20.11
CA GLN A 500 24.34 -9.13 19.47
C GLN A 500 23.18 -9.21 20.47
N LEU A 501 22.66 -8.06 20.89
CA LEU A 501 21.32 -8.01 21.46
C LEU A 501 20.41 -8.61 20.39
N ALA A 502 19.75 -9.72 20.74
CA ALA A 502 18.81 -10.36 19.85
C ALA A 502 17.80 -9.31 19.39
N LEU A 503 17.69 -9.12 18.07
CA LEU A 503 16.74 -8.15 17.52
C LEU A 503 15.32 -8.53 17.98
N PRO A 504 14.49 -7.54 18.34
CA PRO A 504 13.10 -7.80 18.67
C PRO A 504 12.40 -8.42 17.46
N THR A 505 11.49 -9.35 17.71
CA THR A 505 10.69 -9.98 16.65
C THR A 505 9.25 -9.46 16.70
N HIS A 506 8.81 -8.84 15.61
CA HIS A 506 7.42 -8.46 15.40
C HIS A 506 6.65 -9.68 14.86
N HIS A 507 5.66 -10.14 15.62
CA HIS A 507 4.85 -11.31 15.32
C HIS A 507 3.42 -10.89 14.97
N ARG A 508 3.22 -10.16 13.87
CA ARG A 508 1.90 -9.78 13.36
C ARG A 508 1.99 -9.03 12.03
N ASP A 509 0.85 -8.60 11.48
CA ASP A 509 0.82 -7.54 10.49
C ASP A 509 1.45 -6.25 11.06
N ILE A 510 1.94 -5.39 10.18
CA ILE A 510 2.38 -4.06 10.56
C ILE A 510 1.20 -3.13 10.33
N TYR A 511 0.41 -2.93 11.38
CA TYR A 511 -0.77 -2.06 11.36
C TYR A 511 -0.34 -0.59 11.47
N LEU A 512 -0.75 0.23 10.50
CA LEU A 512 -0.59 1.68 10.56
C LEU A 512 -1.74 2.26 11.38
N GLU A 513 -1.43 2.99 12.44
CA GLU A 513 -2.43 3.63 13.31
C GLU A 513 -3.00 4.91 12.67
N LEU A 514 -3.02 5.02 11.35
CA LEU A 514 -3.41 6.19 10.58
C LEU A 514 -3.95 5.72 9.22
N HIS A 515 -4.65 6.59 8.49
CA HIS A 515 -5.15 6.33 7.13
C HIS A 515 -6.19 5.19 7.04
N ARG A 516 -6.97 4.99 8.11
CA ARG A 516 -7.98 3.91 8.20
C ARG A 516 -9.14 4.07 7.20
N GLY A 517 -9.40 5.30 6.75
CA GLY A 517 -10.40 5.63 5.74
C GLY A 517 -10.09 5.10 4.34
N CYS A 518 -8.81 4.85 4.04
CA CYS A 518 -8.33 4.28 2.78
C CYS A 518 -8.88 2.88 2.48
N TYR A 519 -9.36 2.15 3.50
CA TYR A 519 -9.98 0.84 3.31
C TYR A 519 -11.35 0.95 2.60
N THR A 520 -11.98 2.13 2.65
CA THR A 520 -13.40 2.30 2.26
C THR A 520 -13.61 3.30 1.13
N VAL A 521 -13.00 4.49 1.21
CA VAL A 521 -13.21 5.58 0.23
C VAL A 521 -12.90 5.11 -1.19
N HIS A 522 -13.59 5.61 -2.22
CA HIS A 522 -13.47 5.11 -3.60
C HIS A 522 -13.76 3.60 -3.70
N ALA A 523 -14.99 3.24 -3.34
CA ALA A 523 -15.47 1.87 -3.38
C ALA A 523 -15.44 1.27 -4.80
N ASP A 524 -15.49 2.13 -5.83
CA ASP A 524 -15.34 1.77 -7.24
C ASP A 524 -13.94 1.25 -7.56
N GLN A 525 -12.88 1.88 -7.04
CA GLN A 525 -11.49 1.44 -7.27
C GLN A 525 -11.22 0.07 -6.64
N LYS A 526 -11.76 -0.17 -5.44
CA LYS A 526 -11.70 -1.50 -4.79
C LYS A 526 -12.47 -2.55 -5.58
N ALA A 527 -13.63 -2.18 -6.14
CA ALA A 527 -14.41 -3.03 -7.03
C ALA A 527 -13.62 -3.41 -8.29
N PHE A 528 -13.05 -2.42 -8.98
CA PHE A 528 -12.25 -2.64 -10.19
C PHE A 528 -11.03 -3.52 -9.92
N ASN A 529 -10.35 -3.32 -8.78
CA ASN A 529 -9.23 -4.16 -8.38
C ASN A 529 -9.66 -5.64 -8.22
N ARG A 530 -10.73 -5.89 -7.47
CA ARG A 530 -11.24 -7.25 -7.26
C ARG A 530 -11.70 -7.90 -8.57
N ASP A 531 -12.44 -7.16 -9.39
CA ASP A 531 -12.94 -7.66 -10.67
C ASP A 531 -11.80 -7.99 -11.64
N SER A 532 -10.74 -7.16 -11.64
CA SER A 532 -9.54 -7.40 -12.43
C SER A 532 -8.78 -8.65 -11.95
N GLN A 533 -8.56 -8.80 -10.64
CA GLN A 533 -7.94 -9.99 -10.05
C GLN A 533 -8.71 -11.26 -10.43
N ASN A 534 -10.03 -11.23 -10.30
CA ASN A 534 -10.90 -12.36 -10.64
C ASN A 534 -10.88 -12.71 -12.13
N ALA A 535 -10.94 -11.69 -13.00
CA ALA A 535 -10.91 -11.87 -14.45
C ALA A 535 -9.56 -12.40 -14.94
N LEU A 536 -8.45 -11.91 -14.39
CA LEU A 536 -7.10 -12.36 -14.74
C LEU A 536 -6.79 -13.75 -14.20
N TYR A 537 -7.22 -14.09 -12.98
CA TYR A 537 -7.15 -15.46 -12.46
C TYR A 537 -7.85 -16.45 -13.40
N SER A 538 -9.10 -16.17 -13.78
CA SER A 538 -9.86 -17.02 -14.71
C SER A 538 -9.17 -17.13 -16.07
N ALA A 539 -8.65 -16.01 -16.60
CA ALA A 539 -8.01 -15.97 -17.91
C ALA A 539 -6.75 -16.83 -17.95
N GLU A 540 -5.91 -16.75 -16.92
CA GLU A 540 -4.71 -17.56 -16.80
C GLU A 540 -5.03 -19.04 -16.65
N LEU A 541 -5.92 -19.38 -15.71
CA LEU A 541 -6.33 -20.76 -15.45
C LEU A 541 -6.80 -21.46 -16.73
N TRP A 542 -7.80 -20.88 -17.41
CA TRP A 542 -8.40 -21.52 -18.57
C TRP A 542 -7.49 -21.47 -19.79
N SER A 543 -6.73 -20.39 -19.98
CA SER A 543 -5.75 -20.31 -21.08
C SER A 543 -4.63 -21.34 -20.91
N SER A 544 -4.16 -21.57 -19.68
CA SER A 544 -3.17 -22.59 -19.37
C SER A 544 -3.71 -24.00 -19.63
N ILE A 545 -4.93 -24.30 -19.18
CA ILE A 545 -5.57 -25.60 -19.43
C ILE A 545 -5.75 -25.84 -20.94
N ALA A 546 -6.26 -24.84 -21.67
CA ALA A 546 -6.43 -24.94 -23.12
C ALA A 546 -5.08 -25.09 -23.84
N ALA A 547 -4.03 -24.41 -23.40
CA ALA A 547 -2.69 -24.55 -23.97
C ALA A 547 -2.11 -25.94 -23.72
N LEU A 548 -2.19 -26.44 -22.48
CA LEU A 548 -1.63 -27.73 -22.06
C LEU A 548 -2.31 -28.94 -22.70
N LEU A 549 -3.64 -28.89 -22.87
CA LEU A 549 -4.44 -30.03 -23.36
C LEU A 549 -4.75 -29.96 -24.85
N LEU A 550 -4.95 -28.77 -25.41
CA LEU A 550 -5.38 -28.57 -26.80
C LEU A 550 -4.29 -27.96 -27.68
N ASN A 551 -3.06 -27.83 -27.16
CA ASN A 551 -1.91 -27.23 -27.85
C ASN A 551 -2.22 -25.83 -28.42
N ARG A 552 -3.02 -25.04 -27.69
CA ARG A 552 -3.32 -23.64 -28.02
C ARG A 552 -2.18 -22.73 -27.56
N ALA A 553 -2.02 -21.60 -28.22
CA ALA A 553 -1.05 -20.59 -27.78
C ALA A 553 -1.54 -19.91 -26.50
N TYR A 554 -0.69 -19.87 -25.47
CA TYR A 554 -0.95 -19.10 -24.25
C TYR A 554 -0.81 -17.59 -24.53
N PRO A 555 -1.79 -16.75 -24.16
CA PRO A 555 -1.83 -15.33 -24.51
C PRO A 555 -0.95 -14.46 -23.60
N LYS A 556 0.32 -14.84 -23.42
CA LYS A 556 1.26 -14.27 -22.44
C LYS A 556 1.33 -12.75 -22.46
N GLN A 557 1.63 -12.16 -23.61
CA GLN A 557 1.81 -10.70 -23.73
C GLN A 557 0.55 -9.91 -23.33
N LYS A 558 -0.64 -10.41 -23.70
CA LYS A 558 -1.91 -9.74 -23.35
C LYS A 558 -2.17 -9.78 -21.85
N LEU A 559 -1.85 -10.90 -21.21
CA LEU A 559 -1.97 -11.06 -19.76
C LEU A 559 -0.96 -10.19 -19.03
N GLU A 560 0.30 -10.14 -19.48
CA GLU A 560 1.32 -9.28 -18.89
C GLU A 560 0.93 -7.80 -18.98
N THR A 561 0.45 -7.33 -20.15
CA THR A 561 -0.06 -5.96 -20.30
C THR A 561 -1.22 -5.67 -19.36
N ALA A 562 -2.19 -6.56 -19.27
CA ALA A 562 -3.35 -6.37 -18.39
C ALA A 562 -2.95 -6.38 -16.91
N TRP A 563 -2.02 -7.26 -16.50
CA TRP A 563 -1.49 -7.24 -15.14
C TRP A 563 -0.73 -5.94 -14.86
N LYS A 564 0.17 -5.49 -15.72
CA LYS A 564 0.91 -4.23 -15.49
C LYS A 564 -0.01 -3.01 -15.34
N GLN A 565 -1.16 -2.98 -16.03
CA GLN A 565 -2.21 -1.97 -15.82
C GLN A 565 -2.83 -2.06 -14.42
N VAL A 566 -3.20 -3.27 -13.99
CA VAL A 566 -3.71 -3.51 -12.63
C VAL A 566 -2.68 -3.12 -11.57
N LEU A 567 -1.43 -3.52 -11.75
CA LEU A 567 -0.35 -3.26 -10.79
C LEU A 567 -0.03 -1.78 -10.64
N LEU A 568 -0.08 -1.00 -11.73
CA LEU A 568 0.05 0.45 -11.65
C LEU A 568 -1.08 1.05 -10.81
N ASN A 569 -2.32 0.66 -11.07
CA ASN A 569 -3.45 1.21 -10.32
C ASN A 569 -3.55 0.67 -8.88
N GLN A 570 -2.73 -0.33 -8.51
CA GLN A 570 -2.52 -0.79 -7.13
C GLN A 570 -1.48 0.06 -6.37
N PHE A 571 -0.98 1.15 -6.95
CA PHE A 571 -0.11 2.11 -6.27
C PHE A 571 -0.77 2.63 -4.98
N HIS A 572 0.05 2.93 -3.97
CA HIS A 572 -0.43 3.24 -2.62
C HIS A 572 -1.25 4.54 -2.50
N ASP A 573 -1.30 5.40 -3.52
CA ASP A 573 -2.25 6.52 -3.54
C ASP A 573 -3.41 6.42 -4.52
N ILE A 574 -3.38 5.43 -5.42
CA ILE A 574 -4.46 5.18 -6.37
C ILE A 574 -5.50 4.26 -5.72
N LEU A 575 -5.12 3.03 -5.37
CA LEU A 575 -6.07 2.03 -4.86
C LEU A 575 -6.72 2.43 -3.53
N PRO A 576 -5.99 3.01 -2.56
CA PRO A 576 -6.55 3.59 -1.34
C PRO A 576 -7.60 4.67 -1.52
N GLY A 577 -7.73 5.28 -2.70
CA GLY A 577 -8.71 6.34 -2.90
C GLY A 577 -8.25 7.69 -2.34
N SER A 578 -6.94 7.94 -2.39
CA SER A 578 -6.27 9.12 -1.79
C SER A 578 -5.71 10.12 -2.81
N SER A 579 -6.23 10.16 -4.04
CA SER A 579 -5.76 11.00 -5.14
C SER A 579 -6.85 11.95 -5.64
N ILE A 580 -6.49 12.96 -6.44
CA ILE A 580 -7.47 13.86 -7.07
C ILE A 580 -8.33 13.16 -8.13
N THR A 581 -9.50 13.72 -8.46
CA THR A 581 -10.45 13.17 -9.45
C THR A 581 -9.80 12.74 -10.78
N ALA A 582 -8.88 13.57 -11.29
CA ALA A 582 -8.21 13.34 -12.57
C ALA A 582 -7.40 12.03 -12.60
N VAL A 583 -6.87 11.59 -11.46
CA VAL A 583 -6.17 10.31 -11.34
C VAL A 583 -7.11 9.14 -11.59
N TYR A 584 -8.34 9.20 -11.06
CA TYR A 584 -9.35 8.16 -11.28
C TYR A 584 -9.90 8.17 -12.69
N ASP A 585 -10.06 9.34 -13.30
CA ASP A 585 -10.41 9.46 -14.71
C ASP A 585 -9.38 8.77 -15.63
N GLU A 586 -8.08 8.83 -15.28
CA GLU A 586 -7.01 8.12 -15.98
C GLU A 586 -6.95 6.61 -15.64
N ALA A 587 -7.19 6.24 -14.38
CA ALA A 587 -7.12 4.85 -13.91
C ALA A 587 -8.28 3.98 -14.43
N ASN A 588 -9.49 4.54 -14.50
CA ASN A 588 -10.72 3.82 -14.85
C ASN A 588 -10.68 3.09 -16.21
N PRO A 589 -10.20 3.71 -17.31
CA PRO A 589 -10.03 3.01 -18.58
C PRO A 589 -9.07 1.81 -18.51
N ALA A 590 -7.99 1.91 -17.72
CA ALA A 590 -7.01 0.84 -17.57
C ALA A 590 -7.61 -0.36 -16.82
N TRP A 591 -8.38 -0.11 -15.75
CA TRP A 591 -9.15 -1.14 -15.05
C TRP A 591 -10.10 -1.89 -15.99
N GLN A 592 -10.91 -1.13 -16.73
CA GLN A 592 -11.88 -1.70 -17.67
C GLN A 592 -11.20 -2.53 -18.77
N ALA A 593 -10.06 -2.05 -19.30
CA ALA A 593 -9.30 -2.75 -20.32
C ALA A 593 -8.75 -4.09 -19.82
N ALA A 594 -8.27 -4.15 -18.57
CA ALA A 594 -7.78 -5.37 -17.93
C ALA A 594 -8.92 -6.38 -17.73
N ILE A 595 -10.06 -5.96 -17.17
CA ILE A 595 -11.26 -6.80 -16.98
C ILE A 595 -11.77 -7.35 -18.31
N GLN A 596 -11.94 -6.49 -19.30
CA GLN A 596 -12.38 -6.91 -20.64
C GLN A 596 -11.40 -7.90 -21.27
N THR A 597 -10.10 -7.73 -21.04
CA THR A 597 -9.09 -8.66 -21.54
C THR A 597 -9.15 -10.00 -20.84
N GLY A 598 -9.24 -10.04 -19.51
CA GLY A 598 -9.42 -11.28 -18.76
C GLY A 598 -10.67 -12.04 -19.17
N ASN A 599 -11.82 -11.37 -19.24
CA ASN A 599 -13.10 -11.97 -19.64
C ASN A 599 -13.06 -12.53 -21.07
N ARG A 600 -12.48 -11.79 -22.02
CA ARG A 600 -12.37 -12.22 -23.41
C ARG A 600 -11.48 -13.45 -23.56
N LEU A 601 -10.33 -13.48 -22.88
CA LEU A 601 -9.39 -14.61 -22.92
C LEU A 601 -10.01 -15.85 -22.25
N THR A 602 -10.71 -15.65 -21.14
CA THR A 602 -11.51 -16.71 -20.48
C THR A 602 -12.53 -17.30 -21.46
N GLN A 603 -13.36 -16.48 -22.09
CA GLN A 603 -14.35 -16.95 -23.05
C GLN A 603 -13.73 -17.68 -24.25
N GLN A 604 -12.59 -17.23 -24.76
CA GLN A 604 -11.87 -17.90 -25.85
C GLN A 604 -11.38 -19.29 -25.43
N ALA A 605 -10.80 -19.41 -24.24
CA ALA A 605 -10.32 -20.67 -23.70
C ALA A 605 -11.49 -21.64 -23.41
N LEU A 606 -12.57 -21.17 -22.77
CA LEU A 606 -13.76 -21.97 -22.51
C LEU A 606 -14.44 -22.46 -23.79
N LYS A 607 -14.53 -21.63 -24.85
CA LYS A 607 -15.04 -22.05 -26.16
C LYS A 607 -14.17 -23.13 -26.81
N ALA A 608 -12.85 -23.02 -26.68
CA ALA A 608 -11.93 -24.05 -27.17
C ALA A 608 -12.12 -25.37 -26.42
N LEU A 609 -12.25 -25.32 -25.09
CA LEU A 609 -12.54 -26.49 -24.26
C LEU A 609 -13.90 -27.10 -24.58
N PHE A 610 -14.95 -26.28 -24.68
CA PHE A 610 -16.29 -26.69 -25.11
C PHE A 610 -16.24 -27.46 -26.43
N THR A 611 -15.46 -26.99 -27.42
CA THR A 611 -15.33 -27.66 -28.72
C THR A 611 -14.63 -29.01 -28.59
N ALA A 612 -13.65 -29.13 -27.71
CA ALA A 612 -12.89 -30.36 -27.48
C ALA A 612 -13.61 -31.41 -26.63
N ILE A 613 -14.65 -31.03 -25.89
CA ILE A 613 -15.46 -31.94 -25.07
C ILE A 613 -16.33 -32.83 -25.95
N ASP A 614 -16.27 -34.13 -25.70
CA ASP A 614 -17.09 -35.15 -26.34
C ASP A 614 -18.56 -34.91 -26.04
N LYS A 615 -19.37 -34.89 -27.09
CA LYS A 615 -20.82 -34.72 -27.02
C LYS A 615 -21.43 -36.03 -27.50
N PRO A 616 -21.83 -36.93 -26.59
CA PRO A 616 -22.43 -38.20 -26.96
C PRO A 616 -23.80 -37.97 -27.64
N ALA A 617 -24.50 -39.07 -27.99
CA ALA A 617 -25.80 -38.95 -28.61
C ALA A 617 -26.74 -38.14 -27.69
N PRO A 618 -27.44 -37.11 -28.22
CA PRO A 618 -28.34 -36.31 -27.41
C PRO A 618 -29.50 -37.17 -26.89
N PRO A 619 -30.01 -36.92 -25.67
CA PRO A 619 -31.08 -37.72 -25.07
C PRO A 619 -32.39 -37.66 -25.88
N VAL A 620 -32.63 -36.53 -26.56
CA VAL A 620 -33.70 -36.35 -27.55
C VAL A 620 -33.19 -35.55 -28.75
N PRO A 621 -33.79 -35.70 -29.95
CA PRO A 621 -33.44 -34.88 -31.10
C PRO A 621 -33.57 -33.38 -30.79
N ASN A 622 -32.59 -32.59 -31.25
CA ASN A 622 -32.50 -31.14 -31.04
C ASN A 622 -32.23 -30.68 -29.59
N ALA A 623 -31.80 -31.57 -28.70
CA ALA A 623 -31.26 -31.14 -27.41
C ALA A 623 -30.01 -30.27 -27.62
N THR A 624 -29.86 -29.22 -26.80
CA THR A 624 -28.74 -28.28 -26.88
C THR A 624 -27.74 -28.57 -25.77
N PRO A 625 -26.44 -28.79 -26.08
CA PRO A 625 -25.45 -29.06 -25.07
C PRO A 625 -25.11 -27.78 -24.28
N ILE A 626 -25.03 -27.88 -22.96
CA ILE A 626 -24.51 -26.87 -22.05
C ILE A 626 -23.33 -27.49 -21.31
N VAL A 627 -22.19 -26.80 -21.27
CA VAL A 627 -21.08 -27.17 -20.39
C VAL A 627 -20.95 -26.14 -19.30
N VAL A 628 -20.96 -26.60 -18.04
CA VAL A 628 -20.74 -25.78 -16.86
C VAL A 628 -19.33 -26.04 -16.34
N PHE A 629 -18.59 -24.99 -16.04
CA PHE A 629 -17.19 -24.98 -15.63
C PHE A 629 -17.05 -24.44 -14.21
N ASN A 630 -16.19 -25.07 -13.43
CA ASN A 630 -15.80 -24.67 -12.08
C ASN A 630 -14.32 -24.28 -12.08
N ALA A 631 -14.00 -23.04 -11.75
CA ALA A 631 -12.64 -22.52 -11.72
C ALA A 631 -11.88 -22.79 -10.40
N LEU A 632 -12.56 -23.30 -9.37
CA LEU A 632 -11.99 -23.52 -8.03
C LEU A 632 -11.44 -24.94 -7.90
N ASN A 633 -10.37 -25.11 -7.10
CA ASN A 633 -9.62 -26.37 -6.99
C ASN A 633 -10.25 -27.43 -6.07
N TRP A 634 -11.53 -27.27 -5.74
CA TRP A 634 -12.36 -28.21 -4.99
C TRP A 634 -13.70 -28.40 -5.70
N ARG A 635 -14.36 -29.50 -5.36
CA ARG A 635 -15.69 -29.82 -5.88
C ARG A 635 -16.74 -28.98 -5.13
N ARG A 636 -17.77 -28.52 -5.84
CA ARG A 636 -18.85 -27.71 -5.26
C ARG A 636 -20.19 -27.93 -5.94
N SER A 637 -21.27 -27.66 -5.22
CA SER A 637 -22.62 -27.54 -5.77
C SER A 637 -23.03 -26.07 -5.74
N ALA A 638 -23.72 -25.60 -6.78
CA ALA A 638 -24.20 -24.23 -6.88
C ALA A 638 -25.30 -24.13 -7.95
N LEU A 639 -25.97 -22.97 -8.02
CA LEU A 639 -26.88 -22.65 -9.11
C LEU A 639 -26.07 -22.28 -10.37
N ALA A 640 -26.30 -22.97 -11.48
CA ALA A 640 -25.74 -22.60 -12.77
C ALA A 640 -26.69 -21.65 -13.49
N ARG A 641 -26.14 -20.60 -14.10
CA ARG A 641 -26.87 -19.65 -14.94
C ARG A 641 -26.28 -19.64 -16.35
N VAL A 642 -27.11 -19.70 -17.37
CA VAL A 642 -26.67 -19.66 -18.77
C VAL A 642 -27.56 -18.74 -19.61
N ALA A 643 -26.92 -17.89 -20.41
CA ALA A 643 -27.60 -17.00 -21.35
C ALA A 643 -27.93 -17.76 -22.65
N HIS A 644 -29.22 -17.84 -22.99
CA HIS A 644 -29.68 -18.51 -24.21
C HIS A 644 -29.87 -17.50 -25.36
N PRO A 645 -29.18 -17.67 -26.51
CA PRO A 645 -29.03 -16.59 -27.51
C PRO A 645 -30.21 -16.37 -28.47
N ASN A 646 -31.24 -17.23 -28.50
CA ASN A 646 -32.34 -17.14 -29.47
C ASN A 646 -33.64 -17.77 -28.95
N ILE A 647 -34.52 -16.98 -28.33
CA ILE A 647 -35.88 -17.41 -27.99
C ILE A 647 -36.87 -16.37 -28.53
N GLU A 648 -37.89 -16.82 -29.28
CA GLU A 648 -39.14 -16.07 -29.40
C GLU A 648 -39.73 -15.97 -27.99
N GLN A 649 -39.73 -14.76 -27.41
CA GLN A 649 -40.07 -14.49 -26.01
C GLN A 649 -41.17 -15.42 -25.48
N THR A 650 -40.86 -16.19 -24.43
CA THR A 650 -41.94 -16.81 -23.65
C THR A 650 -42.65 -15.67 -22.92
N GLU A 651 -43.95 -15.48 -23.13
CA GLU A 651 -44.71 -14.39 -22.48
C GLU A 651 -44.79 -14.56 -20.94
N HIS A 652 -44.48 -15.76 -20.44
CA HIS A 652 -44.55 -16.14 -19.03
C HIS A 652 -43.35 -17.02 -18.63
N PRO A 653 -42.94 -17.06 -17.35
CA PRO A 653 -41.97 -18.02 -16.83
C PRO A 653 -42.37 -19.46 -17.18
N CYS A 654 -41.40 -20.27 -17.56
CA CYS A 654 -41.62 -21.68 -17.89
C CYS A 654 -40.51 -22.58 -17.37
N LEU A 655 -40.80 -23.88 -17.33
CA LEU A 655 -39.81 -24.89 -17.03
C LEU A 655 -39.36 -25.59 -18.30
N TRP A 656 -38.05 -25.66 -18.47
CA TRP A 656 -37.38 -26.53 -19.42
C TRP A 656 -36.76 -27.72 -18.71
N LYS A 657 -36.20 -28.66 -19.49
CA LYS A 657 -35.58 -29.86 -18.93
C LYS A 657 -34.08 -29.84 -19.18
N ILE A 658 -33.32 -30.05 -18.12
CA ILE A 658 -31.88 -30.30 -18.17
C ILE A 658 -31.63 -31.77 -17.87
N TYR A 659 -31.02 -32.48 -18.81
CA TYR A 659 -30.58 -33.86 -18.59
C TYR A 659 -29.08 -33.88 -18.29
N PRO A 660 -28.66 -34.32 -17.10
CA PRO A 660 -27.26 -34.56 -16.81
C PRO A 660 -26.74 -35.77 -17.61
N GLN A 661 -25.45 -35.75 -17.95
CA GLN A 661 -24.85 -36.77 -18.82
C GLN A 661 -24.59 -38.13 -18.13
N ASP A 662 -24.75 -38.21 -16.81
CA ASP A 662 -24.61 -39.44 -16.03
C ASP A 662 -25.72 -40.48 -16.30
N HIS A 663 -26.89 -40.04 -16.77
CA HIS A 663 -28.06 -40.88 -17.04
C HIS A 663 -28.74 -40.56 -18.39
N PRO A 664 -28.04 -40.70 -19.53
CA PRO A 664 -28.55 -40.22 -20.83
C PRO A 664 -29.78 -40.99 -21.34
N ASP A 665 -29.95 -42.24 -20.92
CA ASP A 665 -31.06 -43.11 -21.37
C ASP A 665 -32.29 -43.06 -20.44
N ASP A 666 -32.16 -42.45 -19.25
CA ASP A 666 -33.25 -42.36 -18.28
C ASP A 666 -33.91 -40.98 -18.36
N LEU A 667 -34.82 -40.84 -19.33
CA LEU A 667 -35.57 -39.60 -19.55
C LEU A 667 -36.49 -39.20 -18.38
N THR A 668 -36.59 -40.04 -17.33
CA THR A 668 -37.32 -39.69 -16.11
C THR A 668 -36.48 -38.85 -15.14
N LYS A 669 -35.16 -38.81 -15.32
CA LYS A 669 -34.20 -38.07 -14.49
C LYS A 669 -33.77 -36.77 -15.17
N PHE A 670 -34.63 -35.75 -15.11
CA PHE A 670 -34.29 -34.40 -15.54
C PHE A 670 -34.31 -33.43 -14.36
N ILE A 671 -33.52 -32.36 -14.48
CA ILE A 671 -33.52 -31.20 -13.60
C ILE A 671 -34.40 -30.13 -14.26
N PRO A 672 -35.43 -29.61 -13.58
CA PRO A 672 -36.18 -28.48 -14.10
C PRO A 672 -35.25 -27.26 -14.29
N ALA A 673 -35.22 -26.68 -15.47
CA ALA A 673 -34.55 -25.43 -15.74
C ALA A 673 -35.58 -24.31 -15.64
N TYR A 674 -35.37 -23.38 -14.72
CA TYR A 674 -36.21 -22.19 -14.63
C TYR A 674 -35.80 -21.21 -15.72
N VAL A 675 -36.78 -20.73 -16.48
CA VAL A 675 -36.56 -19.77 -17.57
C VAL A 675 -37.31 -18.50 -17.22
N GLU A 676 -36.55 -17.44 -16.99
CA GLU A 676 -37.12 -16.12 -16.72
C GLU A 676 -37.20 -15.30 -18.02
N PRO A 677 -38.39 -14.83 -18.41
CA PRO A 677 -38.53 -13.97 -19.57
C PRO A 677 -37.90 -12.59 -19.28
N ASP A 678 -37.08 -12.10 -20.21
CA ASP A 678 -36.45 -10.80 -20.09
C ASP A 678 -37.49 -9.66 -20.23
N ALA A 679 -37.54 -8.75 -19.25
CA ALA A 679 -38.39 -7.57 -19.27
C ALA A 679 -37.95 -6.51 -20.30
N LYS A 680 -36.72 -6.60 -20.84
CA LYS A 680 -36.20 -5.73 -21.90
C LYS A 680 -35.98 -6.54 -23.18
N ALA A 681 -36.64 -6.13 -24.26
CA ALA A 681 -36.76 -6.90 -25.52
C ALA A 681 -35.45 -7.16 -26.33
N TRP A 682 -34.26 -6.91 -25.76
CA TRP A 682 -32.98 -6.92 -26.48
C TRP A 682 -31.82 -7.62 -25.72
N GLU A 683 -32.05 -8.20 -24.54
CA GLU A 683 -31.04 -8.91 -23.74
C GLU A 683 -31.37 -10.42 -23.63
N ASN A 684 -30.39 -11.24 -23.23
CA ASN A 684 -30.48 -12.70 -23.31
C ASN A 684 -31.51 -13.27 -22.31
N VAL A 685 -32.19 -14.37 -22.67
CA VAL A 685 -33.00 -15.14 -21.71
C VAL A 685 -32.08 -15.98 -20.82
N TRP A 686 -32.27 -15.90 -19.51
CA TRP A 686 -31.50 -16.68 -18.54
C TRP A 686 -32.17 -18.01 -18.22
N VAL A 687 -31.38 -19.08 -18.21
CA VAL A 687 -31.78 -20.40 -17.79
C VAL A 687 -31.00 -20.76 -16.52
N GLU A 688 -31.74 -21.09 -15.45
CA GLU A 688 -31.19 -21.39 -14.14
C GLU A 688 -31.49 -22.83 -13.74
N PHE A 689 -30.49 -23.56 -13.26
CA PHE A 689 -30.64 -24.93 -12.77
C PHE A 689 -29.55 -25.31 -11.77
N PRO A 690 -29.87 -26.08 -10.71
CA PRO A 690 -28.88 -26.52 -9.75
C PRO A 690 -27.92 -27.53 -10.39
N VAL A 691 -26.64 -27.37 -10.10
CA VAL A 691 -25.62 -28.36 -10.42
C VAL A 691 -24.99 -28.87 -9.15
N ASN A 692 -24.83 -30.19 -9.08
CA ASN A 692 -24.31 -30.87 -7.90
C ASN A 692 -22.92 -31.42 -8.16
N ASP A 693 -22.02 -31.31 -7.18
CA ASP A 693 -20.71 -31.96 -7.21
C ASP A 693 -19.91 -31.67 -8.49
N MET A 694 -19.82 -30.39 -8.87
CA MET A 694 -19.06 -29.93 -10.02
C MET A 694 -17.57 -30.21 -9.82
N PRO A 695 -16.87 -30.85 -10.78
CA PRO A 695 -15.45 -31.18 -10.66
C PRO A 695 -14.55 -29.96 -10.37
N ALA A 696 -13.52 -30.16 -9.56
CA ALA A 696 -12.49 -29.16 -9.25
C ALA A 696 -11.71 -28.76 -10.52
N CYS A 697 -11.48 -27.45 -10.71
CA CYS A 697 -10.91 -26.84 -11.91
C CYS A 697 -11.36 -27.63 -13.14
N GLY A 698 -12.66 -27.75 -13.36
CA GLY A 698 -13.24 -28.82 -14.16
C GLY A 698 -14.59 -28.45 -14.73
N TYR A 699 -15.28 -29.43 -15.31
CA TYR A 699 -16.54 -29.20 -16.01
C TYR A 699 -17.43 -30.44 -16.09
N ARG A 700 -18.71 -30.21 -16.41
CA ARG A 700 -19.68 -31.25 -16.74
C ARG A 700 -20.60 -30.79 -17.89
N LEU A 701 -20.91 -31.73 -18.79
CA LEU A 701 -21.90 -31.59 -19.85
C LEU A 701 -23.32 -31.86 -19.33
N TYR A 702 -24.24 -31.03 -19.80
CA TYR A 702 -25.68 -31.12 -19.60
C TYR A 702 -26.40 -30.94 -20.95
N TRP A 703 -27.61 -31.46 -21.07
CA TRP A 703 -28.44 -31.31 -22.26
C TRP A 703 -29.71 -30.53 -21.94
N LEU A 704 -29.86 -29.37 -22.58
CA LEU A 704 -31.06 -28.57 -22.52
C LEU A 704 -32.08 -29.02 -23.56
N VAL A 705 -33.30 -29.26 -23.11
CA VAL A 705 -34.46 -29.56 -23.95
C VAL A 705 -35.53 -28.49 -23.72
N THR A 706 -35.83 -27.74 -24.77
CA THR A 706 -36.80 -26.64 -24.77
C THR A 706 -38.21 -27.19 -24.97
N GLU A 707 -38.73 -27.88 -23.96
CA GLU A 707 -40.14 -28.28 -23.88
C GLU A 707 -40.85 -27.34 -22.92
N THR A 708 -41.61 -26.39 -23.45
CA THR A 708 -42.32 -25.39 -22.62
C THR A 708 -43.41 -26.05 -21.79
N GLN A 709 -43.17 -26.21 -20.50
CA GLN A 709 -44.20 -26.49 -19.51
C GLN A 709 -44.50 -25.19 -18.75
N PRO A 710 -45.78 -24.77 -18.66
CA PRO A 710 -46.15 -23.63 -17.84
C PRO A 710 -45.65 -23.83 -16.41
N PHE A 711 -44.95 -22.84 -15.88
CA PHE A 711 -44.62 -22.82 -14.46
C PHE A 711 -45.74 -22.08 -13.73
N ASP A 712 -46.66 -22.81 -13.12
CA ASP A 712 -47.57 -22.23 -12.15
C ASP A 712 -46.77 -21.98 -10.87
N GLN A 713 -46.36 -20.73 -10.69
CA GLN A 713 -45.72 -20.28 -9.45
C GLN A 713 -46.67 -20.63 -8.30
N ALA A 714 -46.21 -21.46 -7.35
CA ALA A 714 -46.95 -21.65 -6.11
C ALA A 714 -47.18 -20.26 -5.50
N GLY A 715 -48.38 -19.99 -4.98
CA GLY A 715 -48.63 -18.73 -4.27
C GLY A 715 -47.56 -18.52 -3.18
N PRO A 716 -47.21 -17.27 -2.84
CA PRO A 716 -46.13 -16.99 -1.90
C PRO A 716 -46.28 -17.84 -0.64
N SER A 717 -45.19 -18.50 -0.20
CA SER A 717 -45.19 -19.29 1.04
C SER A 717 -45.65 -18.41 2.23
N GLU A 718 -46.22 -19.04 3.27
CA GLU A 718 -46.81 -18.33 4.42
C GLU A 718 -45.84 -17.26 5.00
N GLY A 719 -46.25 -16.00 4.96
CA GLY A 719 -45.51 -14.84 5.50
C GLY A 719 -45.06 -13.86 4.42
N GLU A 720 -45.67 -12.66 4.35
CA GLU A 720 -45.41 -11.67 3.29
C GLU A 720 -43.95 -11.16 3.26
N TYR A 721 -43.26 -11.20 4.40
CA TYR A 721 -41.90 -10.65 4.61
C TYR A 721 -40.90 -11.72 5.08
N THR A 722 -41.14 -12.97 4.70
CA THR A 722 -40.32 -14.11 5.10
C THR A 722 -39.89 -14.92 3.88
N ILE A 723 -38.62 -15.33 3.85
CA ILE A 723 -38.06 -16.26 2.86
C ILE A 723 -37.29 -17.39 3.55
N GLU A 724 -37.23 -18.56 2.93
CA GLU A 724 -36.52 -19.70 3.49
C GLU A 724 -35.97 -20.67 2.42
N ASN A 725 -34.84 -21.31 2.72
CA ASN A 725 -34.30 -22.45 1.98
C ASN A 725 -34.02 -23.62 2.92
N GLU A 726 -33.22 -24.61 2.52
CA GLU A 726 -32.95 -25.80 3.35
C GLU A 726 -32.15 -25.50 4.62
N PHE A 727 -31.44 -24.36 4.66
CA PHE A 727 -30.49 -23.99 5.72
C PHE A 727 -30.99 -22.83 6.58
N LEU A 728 -31.63 -21.84 5.97
CA LEU A 728 -31.92 -20.56 6.60
C LEU A 728 -33.40 -20.19 6.44
N LYS A 729 -33.90 -19.42 7.40
CA LYS A 729 -35.16 -18.67 7.31
C LYS A 729 -34.89 -17.22 7.71
N VAL A 730 -35.36 -16.28 6.91
CA VAL A 730 -35.12 -14.85 7.06
C VAL A 730 -36.46 -14.13 7.18
N GLU A 731 -36.58 -13.23 8.14
CA GLU A 731 -37.69 -12.31 8.28
C GLU A 731 -37.15 -10.88 8.33
N ILE A 732 -37.81 -9.95 7.63
CA ILE A 732 -37.40 -8.54 7.57
C ILE A 732 -38.50 -7.60 8.07
N ASP A 733 -38.09 -6.45 8.62
CA ASP A 733 -39.00 -5.40 9.05
C ASP A 733 -39.42 -4.55 7.85
N ILE A 734 -40.72 -4.27 7.73
CA ILE A 734 -41.24 -3.49 6.61
C ILE A 734 -40.89 -2.00 6.67
N ASN A 735 -40.73 -1.44 7.88
CA ASN A 735 -40.52 0.00 8.06
C ASN A 735 -39.05 0.37 7.90
N SER A 736 -38.15 -0.46 8.42
CA SER A 736 -36.70 -0.23 8.37
C SER A 736 -36.01 -1.02 7.28
N GLY A 737 -36.59 -2.13 6.80
CA GLY A 737 -35.98 -3.04 5.83
C GLY A 737 -34.84 -3.88 6.42
N ASP A 738 -34.70 -3.94 7.75
CA ASP A 738 -33.64 -4.68 8.44
C ASP A 738 -34.05 -6.14 8.66
N ILE A 739 -33.09 -7.00 8.95
CA ILE A 739 -33.34 -8.40 9.30
C ILE A 739 -33.83 -8.46 10.74
N VAL A 740 -35.07 -8.89 10.96
CA VAL A 740 -35.65 -9.13 12.28
C VAL A 740 -35.17 -10.46 12.85
N GLN A 741 -35.07 -11.47 11.98
CA GLN A 741 -34.61 -12.80 12.35
C GLN A 741 -33.87 -13.45 11.19
N LEU A 742 -32.73 -14.08 11.50
CA LEU A 742 -32.07 -15.04 10.63
C LEU A 742 -31.95 -16.35 11.40
N TRP A 743 -32.85 -17.28 11.12
CA TRP A 743 -32.88 -18.57 11.79
C TRP A 743 -32.00 -19.59 11.07
N ASP A 744 -30.97 -20.09 11.76
CA ASP A 744 -30.17 -21.22 11.33
C ASP A 744 -30.91 -22.53 11.63
N LYS A 745 -31.41 -23.18 10.58
CA LYS A 745 -32.15 -24.45 10.69
C LYS A 745 -31.26 -25.63 11.03
N HIS A 746 -29.97 -25.57 10.74
CA HIS A 746 -29.05 -26.65 11.10
C HIS A 746 -28.77 -26.65 12.60
N ASN A 747 -28.40 -25.48 13.15
CA ASN A 747 -28.06 -25.33 14.56
C ASN A 747 -29.27 -25.00 15.46
N GLN A 748 -30.45 -24.81 14.87
CA GLN A 748 -31.72 -24.56 15.57
C GLN A 748 -31.66 -23.35 16.50
N ARG A 749 -31.13 -22.23 15.99
CA ARG A 749 -30.95 -20.98 16.74
C ARG A 749 -31.08 -19.76 15.84
N ASP A 750 -31.35 -18.62 16.47
CA ASP A 750 -31.21 -17.32 15.81
C ASP A 750 -29.73 -16.94 15.71
N VAL A 751 -29.36 -16.36 14.57
CA VAL A 751 -28.00 -15.87 14.29
C VAL A 751 -27.75 -14.55 15.01
N PHE A 752 -28.77 -13.71 15.16
CA PHE A 752 -28.64 -12.35 15.67
C PHE A 752 -29.36 -12.15 17.01
N ALA A 753 -28.81 -11.27 17.86
CA ALA A 753 -29.39 -10.93 19.16
C ALA A 753 -30.40 -9.78 19.08
N ASP A 754 -30.33 -9.01 17.99
CA ASP A 754 -31.17 -7.85 17.68
C ASP A 754 -31.29 -7.71 16.14
N TYR A 755 -31.93 -6.65 15.65
CA TYR A 755 -32.07 -6.35 14.24
C TYR A 755 -30.70 -6.32 13.55
N ALA A 756 -30.56 -6.97 12.40
CA ALA A 756 -29.30 -7.08 11.69
C ALA A 756 -29.37 -6.47 10.29
N ASN A 757 -28.19 -6.25 9.71
CA ASN A 757 -28.04 -5.50 8.47
C ASN A 757 -28.58 -4.05 8.57
N GLN A 758 -28.50 -3.46 9.76
CA GLN A 758 -28.85 -2.06 9.96
C GLN A 758 -27.82 -1.20 9.23
N ILE A 759 -28.29 -0.33 8.32
CA ILE A 759 -27.42 0.65 7.67
C ILE A 759 -27.30 1.87 8.59
N GLU A 760 -26.23 1.87 9.37
CA GLU A 760 -25.87 2.95 10.28
C GLU A 760 -25.18 4.07 9.51
N LEU A 761 -25.59 5.31 9.79
CA LEU A 761 -25.01 6.52 9.22
C LEU A 761 -24.29 7.27 10.34
N PHE A 762 -23.07 7.71 10.09
CA PHE A 762 -22.28 8.49 11.04
C PHE A 762 -21.76 9.75 10.37
N GLN A 763 -21.75 10.85 11.11
CA GLN A 763 -20.97 12.01 10.71
C GLN A 763 -19.48 11.66 10.80
N ASP A 764 -18.75 11.95 9.73
CA ASP A 764 -17.33 11.66 9.55
C ASP A 764 -16.65 12.94 9.05
N ALA A 765 -16.41 13.88 9.96
CA ALA A 765 -15.97 15.24 9.63
C ALA A 765 -14.98 15.79 10.67
N GLY A 766 -14.12 16.72 10.24
CA GLY A 766 -13.23 17.47 11.14
C GLY A 766 -11.84 16.85 11.32
N GLN A 767 -11.57 15.70 10.70
CA GLN A 767 -10.24 15.12 10.56
C GLN A 767 -9.34 15.90 9.57
N TYR A 768 -8.03 15.86 9.80
CA TYR A 768 -7.04 16.22 8.78
C TYR A 768 -6.87 15.05 7.80
N TRP A 769 -6.71 15.35 6.50
CA TRP A 769 -6.67 14.38 5.39
C TRP A 769 -7.94 13.50 5.30
N ASP A 770 -9.01 14.09 4.80
CA ASP A 770 -10.37 13.54 4.82
C ASP A 770 -10.50 12.13 4.19
N ALA A 771 -10.07 11.94 2.93
CA ALA A 771 -10.11 10.63 2.29
C ALA A 771 -9.29 9.56 3.06
N TRP A 772 -8.21 9.95 3.71
CA TRP A 772 -7.33 9.03 4.42
C TRP A 772 -7.89 8.61 5.78
N ASN A 773 -8.40 9.55 6.57
CA ASN A 773 -8.72 9.29 7.97
C ASN A 773 -10.22 9.26 8.23
N ILE A 774 -10.66 8.35 9.09
CA ILE A 774 -12.01 8.36 9.69
C ILE A 774 -11.91 9.15 10.99
N ASP A 775 -12.92 9.97 11.31
CA ASP A 775 -13.03 10.60 12.63
C ASP A 775 -12.98 9.52 13.74
N PRO A 776 -11.98 9.50 14.64
CA PRO A 776 -11.89 8.50 15.70
C PRO A 776 -13.06 8.56 16.71
N GLU A 777 -13.84 9.63 16.71
CA GLU A 777 -15.03 9.81 17.57
C GLU A 777 -16.36 9.67 16.80
N TYR A 778 -16.36 9.18 15.55
CA TYR A 778 -17.56 9.10 14.69
C TYR A 778 -18.79 8.46 15.36
N GLU A 779 -18.58 7.47 16.25
CA GLU A 779 -19.66 6.78 16.98
C GLU A 779 -20.46 7.71 17.92
N GLN A 780 -19.89 8.85 18.32
CA GLN A 780 -20.57 9.85 19.13
C GLN A 780 -21.56 10.69 18.30
N TYR A 781 -21.51 10.60 16.97
CA TYR A 781 -22.29 11.41 16.04
C TYR A 781 -23.12 10.56 15.05
N PRO A 782 -24.02 9.68 15.54
CA PRO A 782 -24.90 8.92 14.66
C PRO A 782 -25.92 9.84 13.99
N LEU A 783 -26.21 9.58 12.72
CA LEU A 783 -27.24 10.26 11.95
C LEU A 783 -28.52 9.39 11.91
N PRO A 784 -29.72 10.01 11.80
CA PRO A 784 -30.96 9.26 11.71
C PRO A 784 -30.95 8.28 10.53
N PRO A 785 -31.42 7.04 10.70
CA PRO A 785 -31.50 6.10 9.60
C PRO A 785 -32.53 6.56 8.56
N SER A 786 -32.37 6.11 7.33
CA SER A 786 -33.42 6.23 6.32
C SER A 786 -34.67 5.46 6.77
N GLN A 787 -35.84 6.08 6.65
CA GLN A 787 -37.12 5.48 7.03
C GLN A 787 -38.00 5.26 5.80
N HIS A 788 -38.91 4.27 5.87
CA HIS A 788 -39.90 3.91 4.87
C HIS A 788 -39.30 3.14 3.67
N PHE A 789 -39.53 1.83 3.67
CA PHE A 789 -39.17 0.94 2.57
C PHE A 789 -40.44 0.28 2.02
N ASP A 790 -40.51 0.18 0.70
CA ASP A 790 -41.43 -0.75 0.05
C ASP A 790 -40.74 -2.11 -0.02
N VAL A 791 -41.40 -3.16 0.47
CA VAL A 791 -40.87 -4.53 0.39
C VAL A 791 -41.49 -5.24 -0.82
N VAL A 792 -40.62 -5.70 -1.71
CA VAL A 792 -41.00 -6.49 -2.89
C VAL A 792 -40.46 -7.90 -2.73
N ARG A 793 -41.35 -8.89 -2.79
CA ARG A 793 -40.98 -10.31 -2.80
C ARG A 793 -40.91 -10.80 -4.24
N MET A 794 -39.82 -11.50 -4.56
CA MET A 794 -39.61 -12.13 -5.86
C MET A 794 -39.16 -13.57 -5.65
N GLU A 795 -39.73 -14.51 -6.41
CA GLU A 795 -39.43 -15.94 -6.24
C GLU A 795 -39.32 -16.61 -7.59
N SER A 796 -38.25 -17.36 -7.77
CA SER A 796 -38.12 -18.34 -8.85
C SER A 796 -38.20 -19.76 -8.27
N LEU A 797 -38.00 -20.77 -9.11
CA LEU A 797 -37.94 -22.15 -8.62
C LEU A 797 -36.78 -22.39 -7.63
N TYR A 798 -35.68 -21.65 -7.76
CA TYR A 798 -34.45 -21.90 -7.01
C TYR A 798 -33.97 -20.73 -6.17
N ILE A 799 -34.64 -19.58 -6.25
CA ILE A 799 -34.23 -18.36 -5.57
C ILE A 799 -35.45 -17.74 -4.91
N GLN A 800 -35.32 -17.38 -3.64
CA GLN A 800 -36.26 -16.49 -2.95
C GLN A 800 -35.56 -15.18 -2.63
N GLU A 801 -36.21 -14.06 -2.96
CA GLU A 801 -35.69 -12.73 -2.73
C GLU A 801 -36.71 -11.83 -2.02
N LEU A 802 -36.23 -11.04 -1.06
CA LEU A 802 -36.95 -9.90 -0.49
C LEU A 802 -36.15 -8.63 -0.75
N TRP A 803 -36.77 -7.63 -1.36
CA TRP A 803 -36.14 -6.35 -1.64
C TRP A 803 -36.81 -5.25 -0.82
N ALA A 804 -36.06 -4.68 0.12
CA ALA A 804 -36.43 -3.44 0.78
C ALA A 804 -35.94 -2.27 -0.09
N VAL A 805 -36.86 -1.49 -0.65
CA VAL A 805 -36.56 -0.37 -1.57
C VAL A 805 -37.00 0.95 -0.95
N GLY A 806 -36.06 1.87 -0.73
CA GLY A 806 -36.32 3.17 -0.10
C GLY A 806 -35.55 4.31 -0.78
N GLN A 807 -35.67 5.53 -0.23
CA GLN A 807 -35.03 6.71 -0.82
C GLN A 807 -33.49 6.70 -0.73
N GLY A 808 -32.96 6.12 0.36
CA GLY A 808 -31.52 5.98 0.61
C GLY A 808 -30.85 4.83 -0.17
N GLY A 809 -31.63 3.99 -0.86
CA GLY A 809 -31.13 2.82 -1.57
C GLY A 809 -32.05 1.61 -1.45
N SER A 810 -31.59 0.47 -1.95
CA SER A 810 -32.27 -0.82 -1.83
C SER A 810 -31.36 -1.90 -1.25
N ARG A 811 -31.97 -2.86 -0.55
CA ARG A 811 -31.32 -4.06 -0.01
C ARG A 811 -32.12 -5.29 -0.42
N GLY A 812 -31.51 -6.15 -1.22
CA GLY A 812 -32.05 -7.43 -1.64
C GLY A 812 -31.48 -8.58 -0.80
N TYR A 813 -32.34 -9.29 -0.10
CA TYR A 813 -32.03 -10.50 0.68
C TYR A 813 -32.31 -11.71 -0.18
N VAL A 814 -31.27 -12.49 -0.49
CA VAL A 814 -31.33 -13.57 -1.50
C VAL A 814 -30.91 -14.89 -0.88
N LEU A 815 -31.84 -15.85 -0.91
CA LEU A 815 -31.59 -17.26 -0.59
C LEU A 815 -31.67 -18.08 -1.88
N GLU A 816 -30.55 -18.68 -2.26
CA GLU A 816 -30.50 -19.68 -3.32
C GLU A 816 -30.67 -21.08 -2.73
N ALA A 817 -31.35 -21.97 -3.45
CA ALA A 817 -31.49 -23.37 -3.09
C ALA A 817 -30.10 -24.04 -3.00
N GLY A 818 -29.85 -24.81 -1.95
CA GLY A 818 -28.56 -25.47 -1.72
C GLY A 818 -27.44 -24.52 -1.21
N CYS A 819 -27.73 -23.24 -1.00
CA CYS A 819 -26.76 -22.25 -0.51
C CYS A 819 -26.92 -22.04 1.01
N PRO A 820 -25.88 -22.26 1.84
CA PRO A 820 -26.00 -22.18 3.30
C PRO A 820 -25.80 -20.76 3.87
N TRP A 821 -25.78 -19.72 3.03
CA TRP A 821 -25.61 -18.34 3.47
C TRP A 821 -26.70 -17.44 2.87
N LEU A 822 -26.97 -16.33 3.54
CA LEU A 822 -27.83 -15.27 3.05
C LEU A 822 -26.98 -14.26 2.27
N THR A 823 -27.29 -14.03 0.99
CA THR A 823 -26.63 -12.98 0.21
C THR A 823 -27.43 -11.68 0.31
N ILE A 824 -26.75 -10.58 0.57
CA ILE A 824 -27.31 -9.23 0.63
C ILE A 824 -26.77 -8.44 -0.56
N LYS A 825 -27.67 -8.08 -1.48
CA LYS A 825 -27.40 -7.19 -2.62
C LYS A 825 -27.74 -5.77 -2.20
N ALA A 826 -26.73 -4.93 -1.99
CA ALA A 826 -26.93 -3.54 -1.58
C ALA A 826 -26.77 -2.60 -2.77
N GLN A 827 -27.73 -1.69 -2.92
CA GLN A 827 -27.64 -0.53 -3.80
C GLN A 827 -27.79 0.74 -2.96
N LEU A 828 -26.69 1.42 -2.65
CA LEU A 828 -26.69 2.59 -1.76
C LEU A 828 -26.27 3.86 -2.51
N LYS A 829 -26.68 5.02 -1.99
CA LYS A 829 -26.25 6.34 -2.50
C LYS A 829 -25.11 6.88 -1.65
N GLY A 830 -24.04 7.35 -2.27
CA GLY A 830 -22.91 8.02 -1.61
C GLY A 830 -22.92 9.54 -1.80
N ASP A 831 -24.09 10.16 -2.02
CA ASP A 831 -24.20 11.59 -2.31
C ASP A 831 -23.93 12.48 -1.08
N GLU A 832 -24.25 11.98 0.12
CA GLU A 832 -24.05 12.70 1.40
C GLU A 832 -22.57 12.91 1.69
N ARG A 833 -22.17 14.16 1.98
CA ARG A 833 -20.77 14.53 2.27
C ARG A 833 -20.48 14.41 3.76
N HIS A 834 -19.26 13.98 4.09
CA HIS A 834 -18.79 13.74 5.44
C HIS A 834 -19.71 12.79 6.22
N VAL A 835 -20.25 11.80 5.49
CA VAL A 835 -21.08 10.73 6.05
C VAL A 835 -20.42 9.40 5.74
N MET A 836 -20.27 8.56 6.76
CA MET A 836 -19.83 7.18 6.65
C MET A 836 -21.02 6.25 6.86
N GLN A 837 -21.14 5.24 6.00
CA GLN A 837 -22.19 4.23 6.05
C GLN A 837 -21.61 2.88 6.47
N LYS A 838 -22.21 2.21 7.46
CA LYS A 838 -21.81 0.87 7.92
C LYS A 838 -23.01 -0.08 7.96
N ALA A 839 -22.79 -1.35 7.63
CA ALA A 839 -23.77 -2.42 7.88
C ALA A 839 -23.46 -3.09 9.22
N CYS A 840 -24.43 -3.14 10.13
CA CYS A 840 -24.29 -3.66 11.49
C CYS A 840 -24.90 -5.06 11.67
N PHE A 841 -24.14 -5.96 12.30
CA PHE A 841 -24.50 -7.36 12.55
C PHE A 841 -24.33 -7.71 14.05
N PRO A 842 -25.37 -7.51 14.89
CA PRO A 842 -25.34 -7.87 16.31
C PRO A 842 -25.57 -9.38 16.48
N LEU A 843 -24.48 -10.13 16.63
CA LEU A 843 -24.49 -11.60 16.69
C LEU A 843 -25.05 -12.12 18.02
N ASN A 844 -25.81 -13.21 17.96
CA ASN A 844 -26.23 -13.99 19.12
C ASN A 844 -25.12 -14.94 19.61
N LEU A 845 -23.90 -14.43 19.71
CA LEU A 845 -22.73 -15.11 20.25
C LEU A 845 -21.74 -14.07 20.78
N GLU A 846 -20.88 -14.47 21.71
CA GLU A 846 -19.70 -13.69 22.10
C GLU A 846 -18.41 -14.42 21.69
N ALA A 847 -17.44 -13.67 21.18
CA ALA A 847 -16.12 -14.15 20.81
C ALA A 847 -15.04 -13.26 21.43
N ASP A 848 -13.92 -13.86 21.88
CA ASP A 848 -12.75 -13.10 22.36
C ASP A 848 -11.90 -12.52 21.21
N TYR A 849 -12.10 -13.03 20.00
CA TYR A 849 -11.40 -12.62 18.79
C TYR A 849 -12.34 -12.56 17.58
N ALA A 850 -12.13 -11.56 16.73
CA ALA A 850 -12.58 -11.55 15.34
C ALA A 850 -11.40 -11.98 14.44
N THR A 851 -11.68 -12.77 13.40
CA THR A 851 -10.67 -13.25 12.43
C THR A 851 -10.94 -12.68 11.05
N TYR A 852 -9.90 -12.17 10.39
CA TYR A 852 -9.99 -11.50 9.09
C TYR A 852 -9.11 -12.19 8.05
N GLU A 853 -9.57 -12.28 6.80
CA GLU A 853 -8.72 -12.72 5.69
C GLU A 853 -7.64 -11.66 5.38
N THR A 854 -6.39 -12.10 5.28
CA THR A 854 -5.26 -11.32 4.75
C THR A 854 -4.74 -11.97 3.45
N ALA A 855 -3.80 -11.33 2.75
CA ALA A 855 -3.19 -11.92 1.56
C ALA A 855 -2.57 -13.31 1.87
N ALA A 856 -3.19 -14.38 1.36
CA ALA A 856 -2.80 -15.78 1.58
C ALA A 856 -2.68 -16.20 3.05
N GLY A 857 -3.49 -15.61 3.94
CA GLY A 857 -3.50 -15.94 5.36
C GLY A 857 -4.74 -15.41 6.08
N ALA A 858 -4.76 -15.52 7.40
CA ALA A 858 -5.76 -14.90 8.24
C ALA A 858 -5.13 -14.36 9.53
N ILE A 859 -5.75 -13.33 10.10
CA ILE A 859 -5.27 -12.67 11.32
C ILE A 859 -6.40 -12.52 12.33
N THR A 860 -6.12 -12.81 13.60
CA THR A 860 -7.06 -12.54 14.70
C THR A 860 -6.86 -11.13 15.25
N ARG A 861 -7.93 -10.51 15.76
CA ARG A 861 -7.85 -9.28 16.57
C ARG A 861 -8.76 -9.43 17.78
N THR A 862 -8.30 -8.96 18.94
CA THR A 862 -9.09 -9.09 20.16
C THR A 862 -10.33 -8.20 20.10
N THR A 863 -11.44 -8.71 20.59
CA THR A 863 -12.70 -7.95 20.76
C THR A 863 -12.76 -7.22 22.10
N ARG A 864 -11.77 -7.44 22.98
CA ARG A 864 -11.69 -6.87 24.33
C ARG A 864 -10.33 -6.19 24.55
N PRO A 865 -10.01 -5.12 23.79
CA PRO A 865 -8.69 -4.51 23.79
C PRO A 865 -8.31 -3.94 25.17
N GLN A 866 -7.13 -4.29 25.69
CA GLN A 866 -6.64 -3.84 26.99
C GLN A 866 -5.49 -2.85 26.85
N THR A 867 -4.55 -3.14 25.96
CA THR A 867 -3.37 -2.31 25.67
C THR A 867 -3.70 -1.20 24.67
N ILE A 868 -2.88 -0.14 24.63
CA ILE A 868 -3.06 0.94 23.65
C ILE A 868 -2.93 0.39 22.22
N ALA A 869 -1.95 -0.49 21.97
CA ALA A 869 -1.72 -1.12 20.68
C ALA A 869 -2.91 -1.98 20.20
N GLU A 870 -3.74 -2.50 21.09
CA GLU A 870 -4.98 -3.18 20.73
C GLU A 870 -6.13 -2.18 20.50
N LYS A 871 -6.22 -1.12 21.31
CA LYS A 871 -7.31 -0.13 21.23
C LYS A 871 -7.28 0.70 19.94
N VAL A 872 -6.09 0.93 19.39
CA VAL A 872 -5.92 1.67 18.12
C VAL A 872 -6.40 0.90 16.89
N GLN A 873 -6.70 -0.40 17.03
CA GLN A 873 -7.17 -1.29 15.95
C GLN A 873 -8.70 -1.33 15.88
N TRP A 874 -9.33 -0.15 15.86
CA TRP A 874 -10.79 0.00 15.88
C TRP A 874 -11.42 0.02 14.47
N GLU A 875 -10.64 0.24 13.41
CA GLU A 875 -11.03 0.00 12.01
C GLU A 875 -9.90 -0.78 11.35
N VAL A 876 -10.21 -1.92 10.75
CA VAL A 876 -9.22 -2.89 10.30
C VAL A 876 -9.52 -3.44 8.90
N PRO A 877 -8.49 -3.76 8.10
CA PRO A 877 -8.69 -4.29 6.76
C PRO A 877 -9.00 -5.81 6.79
N GLY A 878 -9.87 -6.24 5.88
CA GLY A 878 -10.12 -7.65 5.54
C GLY A 878 -10.37 -7.83 4.04
N LEU A 879 -9.96 -8.96 3.44
CA LEU A 879 -10.07 -9.15 1.98
C LEU A 879 -11.45 -9.60 1.49
N ARG A 880 -11.89 -10.82 1.82
CA ARG A 880 -13.19 -11.37 1.40
C ARG A 880 -14.06 -11.86 2.54
N TRP A 881 -13.52 -11.97 3.75
CA TRP A 881 -14.30 -12.41 4.90
C TRP A 881 -13.75 -11.91 6.24
N ALA A 882 -14.68 -11.74 7.17
CA ALA A 882 -14.47 -11.62 8.61
C ALA A 882 -15.28 -12.70 9.33
N ASP A 883 -14.78 -13.26 10.42
CA ASP A 883 -15.45 -14.30 11.19
C ASP A 883 -15.39 -14.03 12.70
N MET A 884 -16.50 -14.30 13.37
CA MET A 884 -16.53 -14.47 14.82
C MET A 884 -17.04 -15.86 15.16
N THR A 885 -16.14 -16.66 15.72
CA THR A 885 -16.43 -17.96 16.29
C THR A 885 -16.54 -17.79 17.80
N HIS A 886 -17.61 -18.32 18.41
CA HIS A 886 -17.86 -18.27 19.85
C HIS A 886 -16.65 -18.82 20.63
N THR A 887 -16.39 -18.28 21.83
CA THR A 887 -15.19 -18.62 22.64
C THR A 887 -15.01 -20.12 22.90
N ASP A 888 -16.08 -20.91 22.96
CA ASP A 888 -15.98 -22.38 23.12
C ASP A 888 -15.77 -23.17 21.81
N GLY A 889 -15.75 -22.48 20.66
CA GLY A 889 -15.56 -23.07 19.35
C GLY A 889 -16.76 -23.85 18.79
N SER A 890 -17.96 -23.73 19.39
CA SER A 890 -19.13 -24.52 18.97
C SER A 890 -19.88 -23.97 17.76
N TYR A 891 -19.84 -22.66 17.54
CA TYR A 891 -20.65 -21.97 16.54
C TYR A 891 -19.95 -20.67 16.11
N GLY A 892 -20.11 -20.28 14.84
CA GLY A 892 -19.59 -19.02 14.35
C GLY A 892 -20.42 -18.43 13.22
N VAL A 893 -20.10 -17.18 12.89
CA VAL A 893 -20.73 -16.44 11.80
C VAL A 893 -19.64 -15.74 11.01
N SER A 894 -19.58 -16.04 9.72
CA SER A 894 -18.72 -15.37 8.77
C SER A 894 -19.51 -14.31 7.98
N ILE A 895 -18.97 -13.09 7.93
CA ILE A 895 -19.42 -12.06 7.00
C ILE A 895 -18.51 -12.15 5.77
N LEU A 896 -19.08 -12.54 4.64
CA LEU A 896 -18.38 -12.61 3.36
C LEU A 896 -18.61 -11.30 2.60
N SER A 897 -17.61 -10.85 1.85
CA SER A 897 -17.63 -9.59 1.12
C SER A 897 -17.01 -9.80 -0.25
N ASP A 898 -17.66 -9.28 -1.29
CA ASP A 898 -17.09 -9.30 -2.63
C ASP A 898 -15.97 -8.26 -2.79
N ARG A 899 -16.17 -7.03 -2.27
CA ARG A 899 -15.31 -5.88 -2.56
C ARG A 899 -15.14 -4.85 -1.43
N LYS A 900 -15.69 -5.09 -0.24
CA LYS A 900 -15.59 -4.19 0.92
C LYS A 900 -14.54 -4.69 1.91
N HIS A 901 -13.74 -3.75 2.42
CA HIS A 901 -12.50 -4.07 3.11
C HIS A 901 -12.38 -3.50 4.53
N GLY A 902 -13.11 -2.46 4.90
CA GLY A 902 -13.09 -1.89 6.24
C GLY A 902 -14.07 -2.60 7.19
N TYR A 903 -13.59 -2.96 8.38
CA TYR A 903 -14.38 -3.60 9.43
C TYR A 903 -14.08 -3.00 10.80
N ASP A 904 -15.09 -3.01 11.66
CA ASP A 904 -14.93 -2.85 13.11
C ASP A 904 -15.70 -3.95 13.87
N HIS A 905 -15.36 -4.16 15.14
CA HIS A 905 -15.92 -5.25 15.94
C HIS A 905 -16.02 -4.94 17.43
N THR A 906 -16.98 -5.61 18.07
CA THR A 906 -17.08 -5.75 19.53
C THR A 906 -17.21 -7.25 19.88
N PRO A 907 -17.31 -7.67 21.15
CA PRO A 907 -17.42 -9.09 21.50
C PRO A 907 -18.59 -9.84 20.86
N ASN A 908 -19.65 -9.15 20.46
CA ASN A 908 -20.85 -9.74 19.84
C ASN A 908 -21.31 -8.99 18.58
N GLN A 909 -20.46 -8.18 17.96
CA GLN A 909 -20.84 -7.39 16.79
C GLN A 909 -19.71 -7.34 15.77
N ILE A 910 -20.07 -7.44 14.50
CA ILE A 910 -19.24 -7.05 13.37
C ILE A 910 -19.96 -5.93 12.64
N ARG A 911 -19.22 -4.90 12.24
CA ARG A 911 -19.68 -3.90 11.27
C ARG A 911 -18.80 -3.92 10.04
N LEU A 912 -19.43 -3.79 8.87
CA LEU A 912 -18.76 -3.67 7.58
C LEU A 912 -18.92 -2.23 7.09
N THR A 913 -17.81 -1.54 6.87
CA THR A 913 -17.81 -0.17 6.36
C THR A 913 -18.08 -0.17 4.85
N LEU A 914 -19.11 0.56 4.43
CA LEU A 914 -19.67 0.47 3.08
C LEU A 914 -19.23 1.60 2.16
N LEU A 915 -19.41 2.85 2.58
CA LEU A 915 -19.16 4.06 1.79
C LEU A 915 -18.72 5.20 2.70
N ARG A 916 -17.92 6.13 2.15
CA ARG A 916 -17.55 7.39 2.80
C ARG A 916 -17.67 8.56 1.83
N GLY A 917 -18.43 9.58 2.18
CA GLY A 917 -18.63 10.75 1.33
C GLY A 917 -17.58 11.84 1.53
N THR A 918 -16.32 11.57 1.26
CA THR A 918 -15.23 12.54 1.49
C THR A 918 -15.25 13.68 0.45
N GLU A 919 -14.59 14.80 0.75
CA GLU A 919 -14.45 15.96 -0.13
C GLU A 919 -13.00 16.26 -0.55
N TRP A 920 -12.00 15.86 0.24
CA TRP A 920 -10.59 16.08 -0.08
C TRP A 920 -9.82 14.76 -0.10
N PRO A 921 -9.01 14.48 -1.14
CA PRO A 921 -8.58 15.39 -2.20
C PRO A 921 -9.51 15.37 -3.43
N ASP A 922 -10.42 14.40 -3.50
CA ASP A 922 -11.41 14.27 -4.57
C ASP A 922 -12.82 14.65 -4.06
N PRO A 923 -13.39 15.77 -4.51
CA PRO A 923 -14.77 16.12 -4.17
C PRO A 923 -15.80 15.22 -4.84
N GLU A 924 -15.42 14.39 -5.81
CA GLU A 924 -16.27 13.43 -6.50
C GLU A 924 -16.25 12.02 -5.86
N ALA A 925 -15.44 11.82 -4.82
CA ALA A 925 -15.32 10.55 -4.12
C ALA A 925 -16.69 9.96 -3.73
N ASP A 926 -16.92 8.73 -4.17
CA ASP A 926 -18.12 7.94 -3.91
C ASP A 926 -19.48 8.61 -4.21
N LYS A 927 -19.56 9.69 -5.01
CA LYS A 927 -20.86 10.24 -5.45
C LYS A 927 -21.67 9.21 -6.24
N GLY A 928 -22.99 9.32 -6.17
CA GLY A 928 -23.91 8.51 -6.97
C GLY A 928 -24.22 7.13 -6.38
N SER A 929 -24.65 6.22 -7.25
CA SER A 929 -25.16 4.90 -6.87
C SER A 929 -24.06 3.85 -6.89
N HIS A 930 -23.96 3.07 -5.81
CA HIS A 930 -23.01 1.98 -5.65
C HIS A 930 -23.72 0.65 -5.52
N HIS A 931 -23.15 -0.40 -6.12
CA HIS A 931 -23.67 -1.77 -6.07
C HIS A 931 -22.59 -2.73 -5.58
N PHE A 932 -22.93 -3.52 -4.58
CA PHE A 932 -22.02 -4.52 -4.02
C PHE A 932 -22.80 -5.59 -3.27
N SER A 933 -22.14 -6.70 -2.97
CA SER A 933 -22.75 -7.81 -2.25
C SER A 933 -21.88 -8.29 -1.10
N TYR A 934 -22.53 -8.59 0.02
CA TYR A 934 -21.94 -9.28 1.15
C TYR A 934 -22.89 -10.41 1.58
N ALA A 935 -22.41 -11.35 2.37
CA ALA A 935 -23.21 -12.49 2.78
C ALA A 935 -22.99 -12.84 4.25
N ILE A 936 -24.03 -13.38 4.88
CA ILE A 936 -24.00 -13.90 6.25
C ILE A 936 -23.99 -15.42 6.17
N TYR A 937 -22.88 -16.02 6.59
CA TYR A 937 -22.68 -17.46 6.61
C TYR A 937 -22.57 -17.96 8.06
N PRO A 938 -23.69 -18.37 8.68
CA PRO A 938 -23.65 -19.07 9.96
C PRO A 938 -23.11 -20.49 9.80
N HIS A 939 -22.35 -20.96 10.78
CA HIS A 939 -21.72 -22.28 10.70
C HIS A 939 -21.49 -22.93 12.07
N THR A 940 -21.40 -24.26 12.05
CA THR A 940 -20.98 -25.05 13.21
C THR A 940 -19.46 -25.08 13.29
N GLY A 941 -18.93 -24.94 14.50
CA GLY A 941 -17.49 -24.96 14.72
C GLY A 941 -16.82 -23.61 14.45
N SER A 942 -15.59 -23.67 13.94
CA SER A 942 -14.79 -22.49 13.58
C SER A 942 -14.80 -22.23 12.07
N TRP A 943 -14.37 -21.03 11.65
CA TRP A 943 -14.19 -20.68 10.23
C TRP A 943 -13.34 -21.69 9.44
N LYS A 944 -12.39 -22.38 10.09
CA LYS A 944 -11.56 -23.42 9.48
C LYS A 944 -12.40 -24.64 9.10
N THR A 945 -13.11 -25.20 10.08
CA THR A 945 -13.98 -26.38 9.90
C THR A 945 -15.18 -26.08 9.01
N ALA A 946 -15.64 -24.82 9.00
CA ALA A 946 -16.71 -24.33 8.14
C ALA A 946 -16.27 -24.03 6.71
N ASN A 947 -14.97 -24.14 6.41
CA ASN A 947 -14.37 -23.81 5.12
C ASN A 947 -14.71 -22.38 4.65
N THR A 948 -14.73 -21.39 5.54
CA THR A 948 -15.07 -19.99 5.24
C THR A 948 -14.26 -19.44 4.07
N VAL A 949 -12.97 -19.79 3.97
CA VAL A 949 -12.11 -19.40 2.84
C VAL A 949 -12.66 -19.89 1.49
N GLN A 950 -13.15 -21.13 1.44
CA GLN A 950 -13.76 -21.67 0.22
C GLN A 950 -15.08 -20.98 -0.10
N LYS A 951 -15.91 -20.72 0.91
CA LYS A 951 -17.23 -20.07 0.75
C LYS A 951 -17.10 -18.62 0.25
N ALA A 952 -16.15 -17.86 0.80
CA ALA A 952 -15.80 -16.53 0.32
C ALA A 952 -15.35 -16.56 -1.16
N ARG A 953 -14.55 -17.57 -1.54
CA ARG A 953 -14.09 -17.73 -2.93
C ARG A 953 -15.22 -18.17 -3.86
N GLU A 954 -16.12 -19.04 -3.42
CA GLU A 954 -17.30 -19.47 -4.17
C GLU A 954 -18.18 -18.28 -4.55
N MET A 955 -18.38 -17.33 -3.62
CA MET A 955 -19.11 -16.08 -3.86
C MET A 955 -18.42 -15.20 -4.92
N SER A 956 -17.09 -15.05 -4.84
CA SER A 956 -16.32 -14.20 -5.78
C SER A 956 -16.03 -14.84 -7.14
N GLN A 957 -16.21 -16.16 -7.28
CA GLN A 957 -15.90 -16.94 -8.48
C GLN A 957 -17.10 -17.82 -8.86
N PRO A 958 -18.14 -17.26 -9.50
CA PRO A 958 -19.33 -18.02 -9.90
C PRO A 958 -18.99 -19.10 -10.96
N LEU A 959 -19.90 -20.05 -11.14
CA LEU A 959 -19.78 -21.04 -12.22
C LEU A 959 -19.86 -20.35 -13.59
N GLN A 960 -19.04 -20.82 -14.54
CA GLN A 960 -19.04 -20.32 -15.92
C GLN A 960 -19.75 -21.33 -16.82
N SER A 961 -20.45 -20.87 -17.85
CA SER A 961 -21.24 -21.75 -18.72
C SER A 961 -21.05 -21.40 -20.19
N ILE A 962 -21.06 -22.42 -21.04
CA ILE A 962 -21.10 -22.29 -22.51
C ILE A 962 -22.26 -23.13 -23.02
N ILE A 963 -23.17 -22.49 -23.77
CA ILE A 963 -24.25 -23.16 -24.50
C ILE A 963 -23.85 -23.33 -25.97
N GLY A 964 -24.15 -24.51 -26.51
CA GLY A 964 -23.93 -24.84 -27.92
C GLY A 964 -25.15 -24.53 -28.80
N VAL A 965 -25.22 -25.28 -29.89
CA VAL A 965 -26.37 -25.30 -30.80
C VAL A 965 -27.12 -26.63 -30.70
N PRO A 966 -28.42 -26.69 -31.00
CA PRO A 966 -29.18 -27.93 -31.04
C PRO A 966 -28.51 -29.03 -31.87
N MET A 967 -28.48 -30.25 -31.35
CA MET A 967 -27.82 -31.39 -32.00
C MET A 967 -28.81 -32.52 -32.33
N THR A 968 -28.57 -33.20 -33.45
CA THR A 968 -29.32 -34.40 -33.88
C THR A 968 -28.45 -35.66 -33.95
N ALA A 969 -27.13 -35.50 -33.79
CA ALA A 969 -26.14 -36.57 -33.85
C ALA A 969 -24.98 -36.26 -32.87
N PRO A 970 -24.26 -37.28 -32.39
CA PRO A 970 -23.09 -37.08 -31.53
C PRO A 970 -21.97 -36.29 -32.23
N ALA A 971 -21.14 -35.61 -31.46
CA ALA A 971 -19.92 -34.96 -31.93
C ALA A 971 -18.72 -35.43 -31.11
N ILE A 972 -17.77 -36.08 -31.79
CA ILE A 972 -16.60 -36.70 -31.16
C ILE A 972 -15.64 -35.60 -30.67
N GLY A 973 -15.33 -35.64 -29.38
CA GLY A 973 -14.34 -34.78 -28.73
C GLY A 973 -13.08 -35.54 -28.29
N THR A 974 -12.04 -34.79 -27.90
CA THR A 974 -10.81 -35.35 -27.31
C THR A 974 -10.84 -35.39 -25.78
N LEU A 975 -11.78 -34.68 -25.16
CA LEU A 975 -12.01 -34.65 -23.72
C LEU A 975 -13.33 -35.36 -23.38
N PRO A 976 -13.44 -36.01 -22.21
CA PRO A 976 -14.68 -36.67 -21.79
C PRO A 976 -15.83 -35.68 -21.58
N ALA A 977 -17.07 -36.17 -21.41
CA ALA A 977 -18.22 -35.30 -21.14
C ALA A 977 -18.24 -34.71 -19.70
N GLU A 978 -17.44 -35.26 -18.79
CA GLU A 978 -17.14 -34.72 -17.47
C GLU A 978 -15.64 -34.85 -17.20
N GLY A 979 -15.02 -33.82 -16.64
CA GLY A 979 -13.59 -33.85 -16.36
C GLY A 979 -13.15 -32.94 -15.22
N THR A 980 -12.30 -33.49 -14.35
CA THR A 980 -11.46 -32.75 -13.39
C THR A 980 -10.12 -32.42 -14.07
N PHE A 981 -9.78 -31.14 -14.30
CA PHE A 981 -8.44 -30.81 -14.82
C PHE A 981 -7.39 -30.84 -13.72
N LEU A 982 -7.71 -30.28 -12.55
CA LEU A 982 -6.84 -30.20 -11.39
C LEU A 982 -7.65 -30.20 -10.09
N GLU A 983 -7.35 -31.13 -9.20
CA GLU A 983 -7.99 -31.25 -7.87
C GLU A 983 -6.93 -31.40 -6.80
N MET A 984 -7.05 -30.59 -5.74
CA MET A 984 -6.19 -30.70 -4.56
C MET A 984 -6.77 -31.74 -3.61
N ASN A 985 -5.92 -32.61 -3.07
CA ASN A 985 -6.34 -33.65 -2.12
C ASN A 985 -6.66 -33.11 -0.71
N ALA A 986 -6.25 -31.88 -0.39
CA ALA A 986 -6.42 -31.26 0.92
C ALA A 986 -7.33 -30.03 0.81
N GLN A 987 -8.32 -29.92 1.70
CA GLN A 987 -9.34 -28.86 1.68
C GLN A 987 -8.78 -27.47 2.05
N ASN A 988 -7.71 -27.44 2.83
CA ASN A 988 -7.03 -26.22 3.26
C ASN A 988 -6.02 -25.68 2.24
N LEU A 989 -5.81 -26.36 1.10
CA LEU A 989 -4.98 -25.85 0.00
C LEU A 989 -5.82 -25.10 -1.03
N VAL A 990 -5.41 -23.88 -1.32
CA VAL A 990 -6.11 -22.99 -2.25
C VAL A 990 -5.20 -22.63 -3.42
N LEU A 991 -5.72 -22.78 -4.64
CA LEU A 991 -5.06 -22.40 -5.87
C LEU A 991 -4.96 -20.87 -5.98
N MET A 992 -3.75 -20.35 -6.20
CA MET A 992 -3.49 -18.93 -6.47
C MET A 992 -3.42 -18.67 -7.97
N THR A 993 -2.63 -19.46 -8.71
CA THR A 993 -2.50 -19.33 -10.17
C THR A 993 -2.09 -20.65 -10.81
N LEU A 994 -2.54 -20.83 -12.05
CA LEU A 994 -1.97 -21.76 -13.03
C LEU A 994 -1.65 -20.96 -14.30
N LYS A 995 -0.36 -20.70 -14.54
CA LYS A 995 0.10 -19.84 -15.64
C LYS A 995 1.29 -20.42 -16.37
N GLN A 996 1.57 -19.94 -17.59
CA GLN A 996 2.85 -20.21 -18.25
C GLN A 996 3.99 -19.47 -17.53
N SER A 997 5.19 -20.05 -17.52
CA SER A 997 6.40 -19.41 -16.98
C SER A 997 6.79 -18.16 -17.78
N GLU A 998 7.32 -17.16 -17.08
CA GLU A 998 7.91 -15.97 -17.69
C GLU A 998 9.22 -16.28 -18.43
N ALA A 999 9.97 -17.30 -17.99
CA ALA A 999 11.26 -17.66 -18.58
C ALA A 999 11.16 -18.76 -19.65
N ASN A 1000 10.29 -19.76 -19.46
CA ASN A 1000 10.22 -20.94 -20.33
C ASN A 1000 8.79 -21.23 -20.83
N PRO A 1001 8.50 -21.10 -22.13
CA PRO A 1001 7.16 -21.35 -22.66
C PRO A 1001 6.70 -22.82 -22.59
N GLN A 1002 7.61 -23.75 -22.29
CA GLN A 1002 7.28 -25.18 -22.08
C GLN A 1002 7.00 -25.52 -20.61
N THR A 1003 7.16 -24.56 -19.70
CA THR A 1003 6.97 -24.73 -18.26
C THR A 1003 5.74 -23.97 -17.80
N TYR A 1004 4.92 -24.62 -16.96
CA TYR A 1004 3.79 -23.99 -16.31
C TYR A 1004 4.00 -23.94 -14.80
N ILE A 1005 3.50 -22.89 -14.17
CA ILE A 1005 3.62 -22.62 -12.76
C ILE A 1005 2.26 -22.90 -12.12
N LEU A 1006 2.25 -23.83 -11.17
CA LEU A 1006 1.13 -24.10 -10.29
C LEU A 1006 1.46 -23.56 -8.90
N ARG A 1007 0.74 -22.53 -8.44
CA ARG A 1007 0.98 -21.90 -7.14
C ARG A 1007 -0.23 -22.05 -6.23
N CYS A 1008 0.02 -22.47 -5.00
CA CYS A 1008 -1.00 -22.66 -3.98
C CYS A 1008 -0.54 -22.08 -2.64
N TYR A 1009 -1.49 -21.85 -1.74
CA TYR A 1009 -1.19 -21.57 -0.33
C TYR A 1009 -2.04 -22.44 0.60
N GLU A 1010 -1.51 -22.66 1.80
CA GLU A 1010 -2.23 -23.27 2.91
C GLU A 1010 -2.98 -22.18 3.69
N SER A 1011 -4.29 -22.39 3.92
CA SER A 1011 -5.22 -21.32 4.30
C SER A 1011 -5.77 -21.41 5.73
N GLN A 1012 -5.45 -22.47 6.47
CA GLN A 1012 -6.03 -22.75 7.78
C GLN A 1012 -4.99 -22.81 8.91
N GLY A 1013 -3.70 -22.63 8.61
CA GLY A 1013 -2.62 -22.76 9.58
C GLY A 1013 -2.37 -24.21 10.00
N GLU A 1014 -2.61 -25.15 9.09
CA GLU A 1014 -2.45 -26.59 9.30
C GLU A 1014 -1.48 -27.19 8.28
N THR A 1015 -0.92 -28.37 8.56
CA THR A 1015 -0.07 -29.05 7.57
C THR A 1015 -0.93 -29.70 6.50
N ALA A 1016 -0.48 -29.67 5.24
CA ALA A 1016 -1.14 -30.38 4.14
C ALA A 1016 -0.15 -31.15 3.26
N ILE A 1017 -0.52 -32.34 2.81
CA ILE A 1017 0.24 -33.08 1.79
C ILE A 1017 -0.24 -32.62 0.43
N PHE A 1018 0.69 -32.25 -0.45
CA PHE A 1018 0.41 -31.83 -1.82
C PHE A 1018 0.56 -32.99 -2.78
N ASN A 1019 -0.58 -33.54 -3.19
CA ASN A 1019 -0.66 -34.60 -4.19
C ASN A 1019 -1.84 -34.33 -5.13
N PRO A 1020 -1.74 -33.29 -5.99
CA PRO A 1020 -2.82 -32.95 -6.91
C PRO A 1020 -3.09 -34.09 -7.89
N THR A 1021 -4.34 -34.19 -8.33
CA THR A 1021 -4.77 -35.16 -9.35
C THR A 1021 -5.58 -34.47 -10.44
N GLY A 1022 -5.84 -35.15 -11.55
CA GLY A 1022 -6.67 -34.61 -12.64
C GLY A 1022 -6.12 -34.90 -14.04
N LEU A 1023 -6.85 -34.47 -15.06
CA LEU A 1023 -6.51 -34.71 -16.46
C LEU A 1023 -5.17 -34.08 -16.87
N LEU A 1024 -4.78 -32.94 -16.28
CA LEU A 1024 -3.49 -32.31 -16.58
C LEU A 1024 -2.32 -33.22 -16.20
N LEU A 1025 -2.42 -33.92 -15.08
CA LEU A 1025 -1.35 -34.74 -14.51
C LEU A 1025 -1.34 -36.19 -15.03
N LYS A 1026 -2.25 -36.55 -15.95
CA LYS A 1026 -2.20 -37.84 -16.65
C LYS A 1026 -1.11 -37.88 -17.73
N SER A 1027 -0.85 -36.74 -18.36
CA SER A 1027 0.12 -36.61 -19.47
C SER A 1027 1.29 -35.69 -19.15
N ARG A 1028 1.27 -35.02 -17.99
CA ARG A 1028 2.32 -34.12 -17.49
C ARG A 1028 2.80 -34.58 -16.13
N GLN A 1029 4.03 -34.20 -15.78
CA GLN A 1029 4.63 -34.53 -14.49
C GLN A 1029 4.69 -33.28 -13.64
N LEU A 1030 4.30 -33.41 -12.37
CA LEU A 1030 4.59 -32.39 -11.38
C LEU A 1030 6.10 -32.40 -11.10
N GLY A 1031 6.77 -31.32 -11.46
CA GLY A 1031 8.21 -31.14 -11.33
C GLY A 1031 8.63 -30.59 -9.97
N ASP A 1032 9.73 -29.84 -9.98
CA ASP A 1032 10.38 -29.30 -8.80
C ASP A 1032 9.58 -28.15 -8.16
N ARG A 1033 9.87 -27.86 -6.89
CA ARG A 1033 9.41 -26.62 -6.24
C ARG A 1033 10.12 -25.43 -6.85
N LEU A 1034 9.37 -24.32 -6.93
CA LEU A 1034 9.86 -23.04 -7.42
C LEU A 1034 9.63 -21.95 -6.37
N ASN A 1035 10.51 -20.95 -6.36
CA ASN A 1035 10.28 -19.68 -5.65
C ASN A 1035 9.32 -18.78 -6.46
N LEU A 1036 9.05 -17.55 -5.99
CA LEU A 1036 8.10 -16.66 -6.69
C LEU A 1036 8.64 -16.16 -8.03
N LEU A 1037 9.97 -16.12 -8.19
CA LEU A 1037 10.68 -15.79 -9.42
C LEU A 1037 10.80 -16.97 -10.39
N GLU A 1038 10.08 -18.06 -10.12
CA GLU A 1038 10.01 -19.27 -10.95
C GLU A 1038 11.34 -20.03 -11.06
N GLN A 1039 12.24 -19.82 -10.11
CA GLN A 1039 13.53 -20.51 -10.05
C GLN A 1039 13.41 -21.77 -9.18
N PRO A 1040 14.09 -22.88 -9.53
CA PRO A 1040 14.10 -24.10 -8.73
C PRO A 1040 14.53 -23.86 -7.29
N GLN A 1041 13.79 -24.44 -6.35
CA GLN A 1041 14.09 -24.41 -4.93
C GLN A 1041 13.94 -25.81 -4.34
N ALA A 1042 14.82 -26.17 -3.39
CA ALA A 1042 14.65 -27.40 -2.63
C ALA A 1042 13.37 -27.34 -1.78
N GLY A 1043 12.64 -28.44 -1.72
CA GLY A 1043 11.56 -28.58 -0.75
C GLY A 1043 10.70 -29.79 -0.99
N GLU A 1044 9.95 -30.14 0.04
CA GLU A 1044 9.09 -31.32 0.04
C GLU A 1044 7.71 -31.00 -0.53
N ARG A 1045 6.95 -32.05 -0.86
CA ARG A 1045 5.53 -31.96 -1.24
C ARG A 1045 4.60 -31.85 -0.03
N GLN A 1046 5.10 -31.33 1.08
CA GLN A 1046 4.34 -31.09 2.30
C GLN A 1046 4.34 -29.58 2.56
N PHE A 1047 3.14 -29.02 2.70
CA PHE A 1047 2.91 -27.65 3.11
C PHE A 1047 2.96 -27.55 4.62
N THR A 1048 3.78 -26.64 5.14
CA THR A 1048 3.69 -26.18 6.53
C THR A 1048 2.51 -25.21 6.68
N PRO A 1049 2.04 -24.97 7.92
CA PRO A 1049 1.03 -23.94 8.19
C PRO A 1049 1.33 -22.63 7.46
N TRP A 1050 0.33 -22.07 6.79
CA TRP A 1050 0.41 -20.79 6.07
C TRP A 1050 1.44 -20.74 4.94
N GLN A 1051 1.91 -21.88 4.44
CA GLN A 1051 2.94 -21.90 3.40
C GLN A 1051 2.37 -21.52 2.04
N ILE A 1052 3.02 -20.58 1.35
CA ILE A 1052 2.87 -20.37 -0.11
C ILE A 1052 3.93 -21.22 -0.82
N ALA A 1053 3.52 -21.98 -1.84
CA ALA A 1053 4.45 -22.77 -2.64
C ALA A 1053 4.08 -22.79 -4.12
N SER A 1054 5.11 -22.80 -4.97
CA SER A 1054 4.99 -22.98 -6.42
C SER A 1054 5.61 -24.29 -6.86
N PHE A 1055 5.05 -24.87 -7.92
CA PHE A 1055 5.53 -26.10 -8.54
C PHE A 1055 5.53 -25.97 -10.06
N GLN A 1056 6.49 -26.62 -10.70
CA GLN A 1056 6.52 -26.80 -12.14
C GLN A 1056 5.52 -27.87 -12.60
N ILE A 1057 4.84 -27.62 -13.73
CA ILE A 1057 4.09 -28.61 -14.53
C ILE A 1057 4.69 -28.72 -15.93
#